data_AF-A0AAD7IYG5-F1
#
_entry.id   AF-A0AAD7IYG5-F1
#
_cell.length_a   1.000
_cell.length_b   1.000
_cell.length_c   1.000
_cell.angle_alpha   90.00
_cell.angle_beta   90.00
_cell.angle_gamma   90.00
#
_symmetry.space_group_name_H-M   'P 1'
#
loop_
_entity.id
_entity.type
_entity.pdbx_description
1 polymer ?
#
loop_
_entity_poly.entity_id
_entity_poly.type
_entity_poly.pdbx_seq_one_letter_code
_entity_poly.pdbx_strand_id
1 'polypeptide(L)'
;METGPCPPLRNLLTSISQLQPTSSMSSAYTIVLHGNDATGKSTLAPALRAAGAVVYARGDEDPALEDALALRAFDKLTLKIPDDARAPLPESYNDKDGVQRRIVRIVLDAKLDVLQDRLAKRPMTDKWESEKALFYFRQRFLELATFFGLPVIDTGKKDVDETVSEILDIAHNPQLLALFSTLALRTLTPDDVTSLANRRAAHPGVDYNKRLEEIITIECGETSLFTPEDVRTQCSKDPGLIHALVNQYDNLHDANMPLRLRLVVEGESKQIYKVETALTRHFDDHVLVFLKPTIYSHSMQATAEIVGLSTIRATGSRLFLEMLHRAGISHTYEGVNKYGLIWARATEITPIETVYKELCAGTDKHSFFGMVTDPKVTLPTGQYRRGPYVRLDWRNPNHTYNGVNPATHPFYHLMEASVGKAPFYADFLTARAKPFGDKCVPEELVHGVQAVEPSIDWTTRIFFTIQHFLHQLGLEVQDGCVMFDPTGRTMWSEINQDCMRIKRREVQAGGKETFDKDIWRAGGSAAQASIVDKWTQLNALLTEHLAGRPFHEHEMVTPHEPYGLHARSVLEDETLTLTPRYRSLYERLVRSRPFAHSVRSVASDALSERLLARMQAHVWQITAAVPPHDALAEAAEMVQLANTYARLVGSSASFGDKDTELPRAHTPPGSKAIGVTASKYADKTDKFALEHLGVKLDRPIGRCLRLKHEVVDPAKFARAFGEGVRVHFVPTKPKDIPGLLAQGTLDGAVTYNSVMDNFPTVARLVAATPDPDIYLALISRRGARIDTRSWTSDAPARIAAEHVRMVRAHLTCLGVPPEAYEIQRVLGSSESYLVNDPREHYLLCDAVVSTGSTLKENDLDVWQVIKNKGDLIVGLYQRF
;
A
#
# COMPACT_ATOMS: atom_id res chain seq x y z
N MET A 1 22.75 -35.94 10.27
CA MET A 1 23.92 -35.04 10.42
C MET A 1 23.60 -34.11 11.58
N GLU A 2 24.25 -34.30 12.72
CA GLU A 2 24.14 -33.38 13.86
C GLU A 2 24.91 -32.10 13.53
N THR A 3 24.21 -30.99 13.33
CA THR A 3 24.82 -29.67 13.25
C THR A 3 25.32 -29.30 14.64
N GLY A 4 26.62 -29.07 14.80
CA GLY A 4 27.20 -28.61 16.07
C GLY A 4 26.52 -27.32 16.58
N PRO A 5 26.52 -27.06 17.90
CA PRO A 5 25.83 -25.92 18.48
C PRO A 5 26.43 -24.60 17.98
N CYS A 6 25.56 -23.72 17.48
CA CYS A 6 25.93 -22.34 17.14
C CYS A 6 26.35 -21.60 18.42
N PRO A 7 27.43 -20.78 18.42
CA PRO A 7 27.81 -20.01 19.59
C PRO A 7 26.65 -19.10 20.05
N PRO A 8 26.43 -18.93 21.36
CA PRO A 8 25.31 -18.14 21.87
C PRO A 8 25.40 -16.68 21.43
N LEU A 9 24.27 -16.09 21.00
CA LEU A 9 24.12 -14.71 20.48
C LEU A 9 24.81 -13.64 21.34
N ARG A 10 24.86 -13.86 22.66
CA ARG A 10 25.54 -12.98 23.62
C ARG A 10 27.02 -12.76 23.27
N ASN A 11 27.71 -13.77 22.74
CA ASN A 11 29.11 -13.65 22.33
C ASN A 11 29.26 -12.78 21.07
N LEU A 12 28.30 -12.87 20.13
CA LEU A 12 28.26 -12.05 18.92
C LEU A 12 28.02 -10.57 19.24
N LEU A 13 27.03 -10.24 20.07
CA LEU A 13 26.77 -8.85 20.46
C LEU A 13 27.94 -8.23 21.24
N THR A 14 28.57 -9.02 22.11
CA THR A 14 29.78 -8.60 22.82
C THR A 14 30.91 -8.32 21.83
N SER A 15 31.08 -9.16 20.81
CA SER A 15 32.07 -8.93 19.75
C SER A 15 31.78 -7.64 18.96
N ILE A 16 30.52 -7.33 18.63
CA ILE A 16 30.15 -6.08 17.95
C ILE A 16 30.56 -4.87 18.78
N SER A 17 30.32 -4.90 20.09
CA SER A 17 30.70 -3.80 21.01
C SER A 17 32.22 -3.68 21.25
N GLN A 18 32.96 -4.79 21.12
CA GLN A 18 34.40 -4.86 21.39
C GLN A 18 35.26 -4.66 20.14
N LEU A 19 34.67 -4.64 18.95
CA LEU A 19 35.34 -4.25 17.70
C LEU A 19 35.64 -2.74 17.71
N GLN A 20 36.44 -2.26 18.65
CA GLN A 20 37.07 -0.95 18.49
C GLN A 20 38.03 -1.03 17.29
N PRO A 21 38.13 0.01 16.46
CA PRO A 21 39.06 0.05 15.35
C PRO A 21 40.49 0.12 15.89
N THR A 22 41.03 -1.01 16.33
CA THR A 22 42.46 -1.15 16.53
C THR A 22 43.11 -0.99 15.16
N SER A 23 44.12 -0.13 15.04
CA SER A 23 44.85 0.16 13.78
C SER A 23 45.51 -1.05 13.09
N SER A 24 45.21 -2.27 13.54
CA SER A 24 45.62 -3.53 12.93
C SER A 24 44.95 -3.70 11.57
N MET A 25 45.75 -3.56 10.51
CA MET A 25 45.53 -4.03 9.13
C MET A 25 44.08 -4.38 8.76
N SER A 26 43.42 -3.46 8.03
CA SER A 26 42.16 -3.74 7.35
C SER A 26 42.28 -5.07 6.59
N SER A 27 41.55 -6.09 7.03
CA SER A 27 41.52 -7.38 6.34
C SER A 27 41.17 -7.14 4.88
N ALA A 28 41.97 -7.67 3.96
CA ALA A 28 41.65 -7.59 2.54
C ALA A 28 40.26 -8.18 2.29
N TYR A 29 39.47 -7.54 1.43
CA TYR A 29 38.13 -7.98 1.10
C TYR A 29 37.88 -7.96 -0.40
N THR A 30 36.85 -8.69 -0.81
CA THR A 30 36.35 -8.79 -2.17
C THR A 30 34.85 -8.52 -2.15
N ILE A 31 34.38 -7.60 -2.99
CA ILE A 31 32.96 -7.30 -3.15
C ILE A 31 32.37 -8.22 -4.20
N VAL A 32 31.23 -8.82 -3.90
CA VAL A 32 30.43 -9.61 -4.83
C VAL A 32 29.07 -8.95 -5.00
N LEU A 33 28.79 -8.49 -6.22
CA LEU A 33 27.52 -7.84 -6.56
C LEU A 33 26.52 -8.87 -7.12
N HIS A 34 25.39 -8.96 -6.42
CA HIS A 34 24.22 -9.75 -6.80
C HIS A 34 23.06 -8.83 -7.16
N GLY A 35 21.98 -9.41 -7.70
CA GLY A 35 20.74 -8.70 -7.97
C GLY A 35 20.20 -9.01 -9.33
N ASN A 36 18.98 -8.54 -9.57
CA ASN A 36 18.25 -8.81 -10.80
C ASN A 36 18.88 -8.16 -12.04
N ASP A 37 18.43 -8.51 -13.23
CA ASP A 37 18.84 -7.81 -14.44
C ASP A 37 18.42 -6.34 -14.41
N ALA A 38 19.24 -5.49 -15.04
CA ALA A 38 19.13 -4.04 -15.06
C ALA A 38 19.26 -3.30 -13.71
N THR A 39 19.76 -3.94 -12.65
CA THR A 39 20.11 -3.25 -11.38
C THR A 39 21.41 -2.44 -11.46
N GLY A 40 22.07 -2.36 -12.62
CA GLY A 40 23.29 -1.55 -12.80
C GLY A 40 24.61 -2.26 -12.53
N LYS A 41 24.61 -3.57 -12.27
CA LYS A 41 25.83 -4.38 -12.02
C LYS A 41 26.98 -4.11 -13.01
N SER A 42 26.67 -4.11 -14.31
CA SER A 42 27.66 -3.89 -15.40
C SER A 42 28.27 -2.49 -15.41
N THR A 43 27.60 -1.52 -14.78
CA THR A 43 28.10 -0.14 -14.63
C THR A 43 28.87 0.02 -13.33
N LEU A 44 28.35 -0.55 -12.25
CA LEU A 44 28.92 -0.40 -10.90
C LEU A 44 30.20 -1.21 -10.71
N ALA A 45 30.31 -2.42 -11.27
CA ALA A 45 31.52 -3.23 -11.11
C ALA A 45 32.78 -2.55 -11.69
N PRO A 46 32.77 -2.00 -12.93
CA PRO A 46 33.89 -1.19 -13.42
C PRO A 46 34.16 0.06 -12.58
N ALA A 47 33.13 0.76 -12.12
CA ALA A 47 33.28 1.97 -11.31
C ALA A 47 33.95 1.67 -9.96
N LEU A 48 33.56 0.58 -9.29
CA LEU A 48 34.20 0.13 -8.05
C LEU A 48 35.66 -0.30 -8.26
N ARG A 49 35.98 -0.95 -9.39
CA ARG A 49 37.36 -1.28 -9.74
C ARG A 49 38.20 -0.02 -9.99
N ALA A 50 37.62 0.99 -10.65
CA ALA A 50 38.26 2.28 -10.83
C ALA A 50 38.51 2.99 -9.48
N ALA A 51 37.64 2.76 -8.49
CA ALA A 51 37.83 3.18 -7.10
C ALA A 51 38.81 2.29 -6.29
N GLY A 52 39.45 1.30 -6.92
CA GLY A 52 40.47 0.45 -6.30
C GLY A 52 39.96 -0.81 -5.58
N ALA A 53 38.67 -1.12 -5.67
CA ALA A 53 38.11 -2.32 -5.03
C ALA A 53 38.26 -3.58 -5.88
N VAL A 54 38.45 -4.73 -5.23
CA VAL A 54 38.37 -6.05 -5.88
C VAL A 54 36.90 -6.46 -5.94
N VAL A 55 36.31 -6.42 -7.13
CA VAL A 55 34.87 -6.64 -7.32
C VAL A 55 34.59 -7.69 -8.38
N TYR A 56 33.66 -8.58 -8.08
CA TYR A 56 33.10 -9.56 -9.01
C TYR A 56 31.57 -9.40 -9.10
N ALA A 57 31.05 -9.54 -10.32
CA ALA A 57 29.63 -9.65 -10.62
C ALA A 57 29.42 -10.80 -11.62
N ARG A 58 28.17 -11.20 -11.80
CA ARG A 58 27.81 -12.16 -12.86
C ARG A 58 28.30 -11.66 -14.22
N GLY A 59 29.15 -12.45 -14.88
CA GLY A 59 29.76 -12.12 -16.19
C GLY A 59 31.27 -11.88 -16.13
N ASP A 60 31.85 -11.73 -14.93
CA ASP A 60 33.30 -11.77 -14.78
C ASP A 60 33.78 -13.24 -14.83
N GLU A 61 34.21 -13.67 -16.00
CA GLU A 61 34.56 -15.07 -16.32
C GLU A 61 35.93 -15.48 -15.76
N ASP A 62 36.05 -15.59 -14.44
CA ASP A 62 37.15 -16.37 -13.84
C ASP A 62 36.62 -17.71 -13.32
N PRO A 63 36.58 -18.77 -14.16
CA PRO A 63 36.11 -20.09 -13.76
C PRO A 63 36.82 -20.64 -12.50
N ALA A 64 38.06 -20.21 -12.24
CA ALA A 64 38.82 -20.67 -11.08
C ALA A 64 38.28 -20.12 -9.76
N LEU A 65 37.54 -19.00 -9.78
CA LEU A 65 36.97 -18.37 -8.60
C LEU A 65 35.48 -18.68 -8.40
N GLU A 66 34.84 -19.34 -9.36
CA GLU A 66 33.41 -19.65 -9.30
C GLU A 66 33.07 -20.50 -8.07
N ASP A 67 33.81 -21.58 -7.82
CA ASP A 67 33.58 -22.46 -6.68
C ASP A 67 33.92 -21.79 -5.34
N ALA A 68 34.91 -20.89 -5.33
CA ALA A 68 35.33 -20.15 -4.13
C ALA A 68 34.35 -19.02 -3.76
N LEU A 69 33.83 -18.30 -4.75
CA LEU A 69 32.94 -17.15 -4.56
C LEU A 69 31.46 -17.52 -4.65
N ALA A 70 31.12 -18.70 -5.17
CA ALA A 70 29.74 -19.19 -5.33
C ALA A 70 28.84 -18.21 -6.13
N LEU A 71 29.36 -17.54 -7.16
CA LEU A 71 28.65 -16.48 -7.90
C LEU A 71 27.39 -17.00 -8.59
N ARG A 72 27.51 -17.98 -9.50
CA ARG A 72 26.38 -18.62 -10.19
C ARG A 72 25.60 -19.53 -9.27
N ALA A 73 26.25 -20.10 -8.25
CA ALA A 73 25.57 -20.92 -7.25
C ALA A 73 24.53 -20.10 -6.48
N PHE A 74 24.84 -18.83 -6.15
CA PHE A 74 23.88 -17.91 -5.52
C PHE A 74 22.69 -17.62 -6.44
N ASP A 75 22.93 -17.25 -7.70
CA ASP A 75 21.85 -17.02 -8.69
C ASP A 75 20.96 -18.26 -8.88
N LYS A 76 21.55 -19.46 -8.90
CA LYS A 76 20.81 -20.72 -8.97
C LYS A 76 19.86 -20.94 -7.79
N LEU A 77 20.08 -20.29 -6.64
CA LEU A 77 19.13 -20.34 -5.52
C LEU A 77 17.83 -19.59 -5.84
N THR A 78 17.86 -18.59 -6.73
CA THR A 78 16.63 -17.87 -7.16
C THR A 78 15.71 -18.76 -8.01
N LEU A 79 16.25 -19.81 -8.62
CA LEU A 79 15.50 -20.77 -9.45
C LEU A 79 14.79 -21.85 -8.62
N LYS A 80 15.10 -21.94 -7.33
CA LYS A 80 14.55 -22.93 -6.40
C LYS A 80 13.49 -22.30 -5.52
N ILE A 81 12.52 -23.12 -5.10
CA ILE A 81 11.62 -22.73 -4.03
C ILE A 81 12.42 -22.40 -2.76
N PRO A 82 12.03 -21.40 -1.99
CA PRO A 82 12.75 -21.03 -0.78
C PRO A 82 12.75 -22.16 0.26
N ASP A 83 13.93 -22.49 0.78
CA ASP A 83 14.19 -23.63 1.66
C ASP A 83 15.21 -23.27 2.74
N ASP A 84 15.00 -23.70 3.98
CA ASP A 84 15.93 -23.40 5.08
C ASP A 84 17.15 -24.34 5.11
N ALA A 85 17.13 -25.43 4.35
CA ALA A 85 18.27 -26.35 4.24
C ALA A 85 19.37 -25.85 3.27
N ARG A 86 19.27 -24.61 2.76
CA ARG A 86 20.30 -24.00 1.91
C ARG A 86 21.65 -23.95 2.64
N ALA A 87 22.71 -24.33 1.93
CA ALA A 87 24.07 -24.31 2.42
C ALA A 87 24.53 -22.88 2.79
N PRO A 88 25.46 -22.73 3.76
CA PRO A 88 26.13 -21.45 4.00
C PRO A 88 26.82 -20.96 2.73
N LEU A 89 26.90 -19.63 2.58
CA LEU A 89 27.75 -19.02 1.57
C LEU A 89 29.20 -18.96 2.10
N PRO A 90 30.21 -19.08 1.21
CA PRO A 90 31.59 -18.82 1.59
C PRO A 90 31.75 -17.39 2.12
N GLU A 91 32.43 -17.26 3.26
CA GLU A 91 32.72 -15.98 3.93
C GLU A 91 34.12 -15.45 3.59
N SER A 92 35.03 -16.31 3.16
CA SER A 92 36.39 -15.95 2.74
C SER A 92 36.95 -16.93 1.71
N TYR A 93 38.00 -16.53 1.01
CA TYR A 93 38.76 -17.38 0.10
C TYR A 93 40.24 -16.94 0.05
N ASN A 94 41.12 -17.81 -0.44
CA ASN A 94 42.50 -17.44 -0.77
C ASN A 94 42.56 -17.04 -2.24
N ASP A 95 42.97 -15.80 -2.49
CA ASP A 95 43.09 -15.28 -3.85
C ASP A 95 44.41 -15.73 -4.52
N LYS A 96 44.56 -15.49 -5.82
CA LYS A 96 45.72 -15.93 -6.62
C LYS A 96 47.04 -15.32 -6.16
N ASP A 97 46.98 -14.20 -5.46
CA ASP A 97 48.11 -13.53 -4.80
C ASP A 97 48.50 -14.17 -3.45
N GLY A 98 47.78 -15.21 -3.01
CA GLY A 98 47.96 -15.86 -1.72
C GLY A 98 47.36 -15.08 -0.54
N VAL A 99 46.69 -13.95 -0.81
CA VAL A 99 46.02 -13.15 0.23
C VAL A 99 44.68 -13.78 0.55
N GLN A 100 44.44 -14.04 1.83
CA GLN A 100 43.12 -14.42 2.31
C GLN A 100 42.21 -13.20 2.30
N ARG A 101 41.10 -13.27 1.55
CA ARG A 101 40.14 -12.19 1.40
C ARG A 101 38.79 -12.57 2.00
N ARG A 102 38.19 -11.66 2.77
CA ARG A 102 36.79 -11.75 3.19
C ARG A 102 35.88 -11.43 2.01
N ILE A 103 34.77 -12.15 1.88
CA ILE A 103 33.77 -11.91 0.84
C ILE A 103 32.67 -11.01 1.41
N VAL A 104 32.46 -9.85 0.79
CA VAL A 104 31.36 -8.93 1.08
C VAL A 104 30.34 -9.05 -0.04
N ARG A 105 29.14 -9.53 0.26
CA ARG A 105 28.08 -9.71 -0.74
C ARG A 105 27.04 -8.60 -0.60
N ILE A 106 26.70 -7.97 -1.71
CA ILE A 106 25.71 -6.89 -1.76
C ILE A 106 24.68 -7.24 -2.83
N VAL A 107 23.41 -7.15 -2.46
CA VAL A 107 22.29 -7.33 -3.40
C VAL A 107 21.86 -5.95 -3.89
N LEU A 108 21.94 -5.73 -5.19
CA LEU A 108 21.42 -4.52 -5.82
C LEU A 108 19.94 -4.70 -6.13
N ASP A 109 19.14 -3.70 -5.77
CA ASP A 109 17.71 -3.62 -6.10
C ASP A 109 17.39 -2.34 -6.87
N ALA A 110 16.26 -2.34 -7.55
CA ALA A 110 15.56 -1.15 -8.01
C ALA A 110 14.08 -1.48 -8.21
N LYS A 111 13.23 -0.46 -8.21
CA LYS A 111 11.81 -0.64 -8.55
C LYS A 111 11.64 -1.18 -9.97
N LEU A 112 10.55 -1.91 -10.19
CA LEU A 112 10.28 -2.62 -11.44
C LEU A 112 10.25 -1.69 -12.66
N ASP A 113 9.61 -0.53 -12.54
CA ASP A 113 9.57 0.52 -13.56
C ASP A 113 10.98 1.00 -13.96
N VAL A 114 11.85 1.22 -12.97
CA VAL A 114 13.26 1.58 -13.22
C VAL A 114 14.02 0.48 -13.95
N LEU A 115 13.80 -0.79 -13.60
CA LEU A 115 14.42 -1.92 -14.30
C LEU A 115 13.98 -1.96 -15.76
N GLN A 116 12.68 -1.80 -16.03
CA GLN A 116 12.13 -1.78 -17.38
C GLN A 116 12.66 -0.60 -18.21
N ASP A 117 12.74 0.60 -17.63
CA ASP A 117 13.26 1.79 -18.30
C ASP A 117 14.73 1.64 -18.70
N ARG A 118 15.52 0.92 -17.89
CA ARG A 118 16.92 0.60 -18.20
C ARG A 118 17.02 -0.45 -19.30
N LEU A 119 16.15 -1.45 -19.30
CA LEU A 119 16.11 -2.49 -20.35
C LEU A 119 15.63 -1.95 -21.69
N ALA A 120 14.70 -1.00 -21.70
CA ALA A 120 14.22 -0.35 -22.91
C ALA A 120 15.32 0.38 -23.70
N LYS A 121 16.47 0.66 -23.06
CA LYS A 121 17.65 1.27 -23.68
C LYS A 121 18.61 0.23 -24.27
N ARG A 122 18.40 -1.07 -24.02
CA ARG A 122 19.24 -2.15 -24.56
C ARG A 122 18.82 -2.47 -26.00
N PRO A 123 19.76 -2.88 -26.87
CA PRO A 123 19.45 -3.20 -28.26
C PRO A 123 18.60 -4.47 -28.41
N MET A 124 18.71 -5.40 -27.46
CA MET A 124 17.94 -6.65 -27.43
C MET A 124 17.60 -6.98 -25.98
N THR A 125 16.45 -7.63 -25.79
CA THR A 125 16.06 -8.21 -24.50
C THR A 125 15.92 -9.73 -24.61
N ASP A 126 16.17 -10.44 -23.51
CA ASP A 126 15.96 -11.88 -23.41
C ASP A 126 14.69 -12.26 -22.63
N LYS A 127 14.45 -13.56 -22.44
CA LYS A 127 13.26 -14.07 -21.74
C LYS A 127 13.25 -13.85 -20.22
N TRP A 128 14.41 -13.61 -19.61
CA TRP A 128 14.59 -13.30 -18.19
C TRP A 128 14.35 -11.82 -17.87
N GLU A 129 14.32 -11.00 -18.92
CA GLU A 129 14.06 -9.57 -18.86
C GLU A 129 12.59 -9.22 -19.12
N SER A 130 11.70 -10.21 -19.16
CA SER A 130 10.25 -9.96 -19.16
C SER A 130 9.83 -9.35 -17.82
N GLU A 131 8.81 -8.51 -17.80
CA GLU A 131 8.36 -7.88 -16.55
C GLU A 131 8.00 -8.88 -15.46
N LYS A 132 7.35 -9.99 -15.85
CA LYS A 132 7.03 -11.10 -14.96
C LYS A 132 8.28 -11.74 -14.36
N ALA A 133 9.30 -11.98 -15.18
CA ALA A 133 10.59 -12.50 -14.73
C ALA A 133 11.30 -11.50 -13.81
N LEU A 134 11.34 -10.22 -14.19
CA LEU A 134 11.95 -9.17 -13.38
C LEU A 134 11.26 -9.05 -12.02
N PHE A 135 9.93 -9.06 -11.98
CA PHE A 135 9.21 -9.04 -10.72
C PHE A 135 9.57 -10.25 -9.86
N TYR A 136 9.48 -11.46 -10.42
CA TYR A 136 9.74 -12.71 -9.69
C TYR A 136 11.17 -12.73 -9.13
N PHE A 137 12.18 -12.54 -9.98
CA PHE A 137 13.58 -12.63 -9.56
C PHE A 137 13.98 -11.52 -8.60
N ARG A 138 13.39 -10.32 -8.71
CA ARG A 138 13.55 -9.29 -7.70
C ARG A 138 13.11 -9.80 -6.32
N GLN A 139 11.93 -10.41 -6.20
CA GLN A 139 11.46 -10.97 -4.93
C GLN A 139 12.37 -12.10 -4.44
N ARG A 140 12.88 -12.95 -5.34
CA ARG A 140 13.82 -14.02 -4.96
C ARG A 140 15.16 -13.46 -4.44
N PHE A 141 15.68 -12.39 -5.03
CA PHE A 141 16.91 -11.76 -4.54
C PHE A 141 16.73 -11.08 -3.18
N LEU A 142 15.60 -10.40 -2.95
CA LEU A 142 15.26 -9.82 -1.64
C LEU A 142 15.10 -10.92 -0.57
N GLU A 143 14.49 -12.04 -0.93
CA GLU A 143 14.38 -13.20 -0.04
C GLU A 143 15.75 -13.79 0.31
N LEU A 144 16.65 -13.94 -0.66
CA LEU A 144 18.01 -14.41 -0.38
C LEU A 144 18.81 -13.40 0.46
N ALA A 145 18.62 -12.10 0.23
CA ALA A 145 19.28 -11.06 1.02
C ALA A 145 18.88 -11.16 2.49
N THR A 146 17.59 -11.24 2.78
CA THR A 146 17.07 -11.37 4.16
C THR A 146 17.42 -12.73 4.77
N PHE A 147 17.41 -13.81 3.97
CA PHE A 147 17.79 -15.15 4.42
C PHE A 147 19.24 -15.22 4.90
N PHE A 148 20.18 -14.72 4.09
CA PHE A 148 21.61 -14.76 4.39
C PHE A 148 22.13 -13.55 5.18
N GLY A 149 21.29 -12.55 5.47
CA GLY A 149 21.71 -11.31 6.12
C GLY A 149 22.68 -10.53 5.24
N LEU A 150 22.26 -10.20 4.02
CA LEU A 150 23.06 -9.44 3.06
C LEU A 150 22.51 -8.01 2.92
N PRO A 151 23.38 -6.98 2.85
CA PRO A 151 22.95 -5.62 2.52
C PRO A 151 22.24 -5.54 1.17
N VAL A 152 21.15 -4.77 1.12
CA VAL A 152 20.44 -4.41 -0.11
C VAL A 152 20.65 -2.92 -0.40
N ILE A 153 21.00 -2.58 -1.65
CA ILE A 153 21.19 -1.19 -2.08
C ILE A 153 20.21 -0.85 -3.22
N ASP A 154 19.40 0.19 -3.01
CA ASP A 154 18.47 0.73 -4.01
C ASP A 154 19.25 1.61 -5.02
N THR A 155 19.47 1.05 -6.20
CA THR A 155 20.15 1.72 -7.31
C THR A 155 19.21 2.63 -8.10
N GLY A 156 17.90 2.63 -7.82
CA GLY A 156 16.90 3.35 -8.61
C GLY A 156 16.77 4.84 -8.28
N LYS A 157 17.30 5.26 -7.12
CA LYS A 157 17.19 6.65 -6.63
C LYS A 157 18.53 7.38 -6.52
N LYS A 158 19.63 6.70 -6.81
CA LYS A 158 21.00 7.18 -6.63
C LYS A 158 21.73 7.18 -7.96
N ASP A 159 22.68 8.08 -8.12
CA ASP A 159 23.61 8.00 -9.23
C ASP A 159 24.69 6.92 -9.00
N VAL A 160 25.59 6.77 -9.96
CA VAL A 160 26.64 5.75 -9.91
C VAL A 160 27.63 6.03 -8.78
N ASP A 161 28.03 7.29 -8.58
CA ASP A 161 29.06 7.66 -7.62
C ASP A 161 28.53 7.54 -6.18
N GLU A 162 27.29 7.98 -5.94
CA GLU A 162 26.58 7.78 -4.67
C GLU A 162 26.45 6.29 -4.32
N THR A 163 26.07 5.46 -5.31
CA THR A 163 25.94 4.02 -5.13
C THR A 163 27.28 3.36 -4.86
N VAL A 164 28.35 3.76 -5.55
CA VAL A 164 29.71 3.27 -5.31
C VAL A 164 30.19 3.63 -3.90
N SER A 165 29.97 4.87 -3.47
CA SER A 165 30.34 5.32 -2.12
C SER A 165 29.67 4.46 -1.06
N GLU A 166 28.35 4.26 -1.16
CA GLU A 166 27.59 3.45 -0.20
C GLU A 166 28.06 1.99 -0.17
N ILE A 167 28.34 1.39 -1.33
CA ILE A 167 28.89 0.03 -1.42
C ILE A 167 30.21 -0.07 -0.67
N LEU A 168 31.12 0.89 -0.87
CA LEU A 168 32.42 0.91 -0.22
C LEU A 168 32.29 1.15 1.29
N ASP A 169 31.42 2.06 1.71
CA ASP A 169 31.16 2.33 3.13
C ASP A 169 30.67 1.08 3.88
N ILE A 170 29.75 0.33 3.26
CA ILE A 170 29.26 -0.94 3.81
C ILE A 170 30.39 -1.99 3.83
N ALA A 171 31.15 -2.14 2.74
CA ALA A 171 32.21 -3.15 2.66
C ALA A 171 33.34 -2.93 3.66
N HIS A 172 33.67 -1.67 3.95
CA HIS A 172 34.67 -1.28 4.94
C HIS A 172 34.18 -1.39 6.39
N ASN A 173 32.87 -1.55 6.64
CA ASN A 173 32.31 -1.54 7.99
C ASN A 173 31.99 -2.97 8.50
N PRO A 174 32.93 -3.64 9.21
CA PRO A 174 32.71 -4.98 9.72
C PRO A 174 31.60 -5.06 10.78
N GLN A 175 31.38 -4.00 11.57
CA GLN A 175 30.31 -3.98 12.57
C GLN A 175 28.94 -3.99 11.90
N LEU A 176 28.78 -3.22 10.83
CA LEU A 176 27.55 -3.21 10.03
C LEU A 176 27.32 -4.57 9.35
N LEU A 177 28.35 -5.20 8.79
CA LEU A 177 28.21 -6.54 8.21
C LEU A 177 27.84 -7.61 9.25
N ALA A 178 28.42 -7.54 10.47
CA ALA A 178 28.06 -8.41 11.58
C ALA A 178 26.61 -8.19 12.04
N LEU A 179 26.12 -6.94 11.98
CA LEU A 179 24.74 -6.60 12.27
C LEU A 179 23.77 -7.31 11.29
N PHE A 180 24.05 -7.22 9.98
CA PHE A 180 23.26 -7.93 8.97
C PHE A 180 23.27 -9.46 9.19
N SER A 181 24.43 -10.04 9.49
CA SER A 181 24.55 -11.47 9.80
C SER A 181 23.77 -11.88 11.07
N THR A 182 23.75 -11.02 12.09
CA THR A 182 22.99 -11.26 13.34
C THR A 182 21.49 -11.34 13.08
N LEU A 183 20.98 -10.57 12.10
CA LEU A 183 19.57 -10.54 11.70
C LEU A 183 19.24 -11.51 10.55
N ALA A 184 20.21 -12.31 10.09
CA ALA A 184 20.00 -13.27 9.01
C ALA A 184 18.94 -14.31 9.39
N LEU A 185 17.85 -14.39 8.62
CA LEU A 185 16.75 -15.30 8.90
C LEU A 185 17.17 -16.78 8.93
N ARG A 186 18.26 -17.15 8.25
CA ARG A 186 18.85 -18.49 8.26
C ARG A 186 19.26 -18.96 9.66
N THR A 187 19.80 -18.05 10.46
CA THR A 187 20.35 -18.34 11.80
C THR A 187 19.49 -17.80 12.93
N LEU A 188 18.66 -16.79 12.67
CA LEU A 188 17.82 -16.15 13.67
C LEU A 188 16.74 -17.10 14.20
N THR A 189 16.66 -17.22 15.53
CA THR A 189 15.70 -18.06 16.24
C THR A 189 14.77 -17.23 17.14
N PRO A 190 13.65 -17.80 17.64
CA PRO A 190 12.79 -17.11 18.61
C PRO A 190 13.51 -16.72 19.92
N ASP A 191 14.50 -17.51 20.34
CA ASP A 191 15.32 -17.21 21.52
C ASP A 191 16.21 -15.99 21.28
N ASP A 192 16.76 -15.86 20.06
CA ASP A 192 17.53 -14.67 19.68
C ASP A 192 16.66 -13.42 19.68
N VAL A 193 15.44 -13.52 19.15
CA VAL A 193 14.46 -12.40 19.18
C VAL A 193 14.13 -12.01 20.62
N THR A 194 13.90 -13.00 21.48
CA THR A 194 13.64 -12.77 22.91
C THR A 194 14.83 -12.12 23.60
N SER A 195 16.05 -12.57 23.29
CA SER A 195 17.30 -12.01 23.82
C SER A 195 17.55 -10.58 23.34
N LEU A 196 17.26 -10.26 22.08
CA LEU A 196 17.44 -8.92 21.50
C LEU A 196 16.36 -7.93 21.96
N ALA A 197 15.16 -8.42 22.25
CA ALA A 197 14.10 -7.62 22.84
C ALA A 197 14.32 -7.39 24.34
N ASN A 198 14.95 -8.36 25.02
CA ASN A 198 15.40 -8.33 26.41
C ASN A 198 14.40 -7.76 27.44
N ARG A 199 13.09 -7.96 27.21
CA ARG A 199 12.03 -7.29 27.99
C ARG A 199 12.11 -7.55 29.49
N ARG A 200 12.66 -8.69 29.92
CA ARG A 200 12.72 -9.12 31.34
C ARG A 200 14.01 -8.71 32.08
N ALA A 201 14.96 -8.03 31.43
CA ALA A 201 16.20 -7.61 32.09
C ALA A 201 15.97 -6.53 33.15
N ALA A 202 16.69 -6.62 34.25
CA ALA A 202 16.75 -5.54 35.24
C ALA A 202 17.73 -4.45 34.78
N HIS A 203 17.30 -3.20 34.84
CA HIS A 203 18.13 -2.04 34.55
C HIS A 203 18.64 -1.38 35.84
N PRO A 204 19.96 -1.11 35.95
CA PRO A 204 20.52 -0.44 37.12
C PRO A 204 19.86 0.93 37.37
N GLY A 205 19.58 1.23 38.65
CA GLY A 205 18.99 2.50 39.07
C GLY A 205 17.46 2.58 38.96
N VAL A 206 16.79 1.54 38.47
CA VAL A 206 15.32 1.48 38.41
C VAL A 206 14.76 0.78 39.65
N ASP A 207 13.95 1.49 40.44
CA ASP A 207 13.14 0.89 41.49
C ASP A 207 11.86 0.30 40.89
N TYR A 208 11.96 -0.95 40.44
CA TYR A 208 10.88 -1.65 39.74
C TYR A 208 9.60 -1.78 40.56
N ASN A 209 9.70 -1.99 41.87
CA ASN A 209 8.52 -2.14 42.73
C ASN A 209 7.78 -0.81 42.84
N LYS A 210 8.50 0.26 43.15
CA LYS A 210 7.91 1.60 43.21
C LYS A 210 7.31 2.00 41.87
N ARG A 211 8.04 1.78 40.77
CA ARG A 211 7.57 2.16 39.44
C ARG A 211 6.36 1.34 39.00
N LEU A 212 6.31 0.03 39.31
CA LEU A 212 5.13 -0.78 39.03
C LEU A 212 3.88 -0.24 39.73
N GLU A 213 3.97 0.15 41.01
CA GLU A 213 2.83 0.71 41.75
C GLU A 213 2.32 2.03 41.15
N GLU A 214 3.22 2.87 40.64
CA GLU A 214 2.85 4.07 39.88
C GLU A 214 2.08 3.71 38.60
N ILE A 215 2.57 2.74 37.83
CA ILE A 215 1.91 2.30 36.59
C ILE A 215 0.55 1.65 36.90
N ILE A 216 0.45 0.80 37.94
CA ILE A 216 -0.83 0.22 38.38
C ILE A 216 -1.85 1.30 38.72
N THR A 217 -1.42 2.37 39.40
CA THR A 217 -2.30 3.49 39.76
C THR A 217 -2.84 4.21 38.52
N ILE A 218 -2.05 4.27 37.44
CA ILE A 218 -2.43 4.92 36.17
C ILE A 218 -3.34 3.99 35.33
N GLU A 219 -2.94 2.73 35.18
CA GLU A 219 -3.49 1.82 34.18
C GLU A 219 -4.66 0.96 34.70
N CYS A 220 -4.75 0.68 36.00
CA CYS A 220 -5.80 -0.16 36.59
C CYS A 220 -7.04 0.64 37.04
N GLY A 221 -7.53 1.55 36.17
CA GLY A 221 -8.77 2.32 36.39
C GLY A 221 -10.06 1.56 36.04
N GLU A 222 -11.20 2.25 36.05
CA GLU A 222 -12.55 1.66 35.81
C GLU A 222 -12.72 1.01 34.42
N THR A 223 -11.92 1.43 33.44
CA THR A 223 -11.93 0.91 32.08
C THR A 223 -10.88 -0.18 31.84
N SER A 224 -10.12 -0.56 32.88
CA SER A 224 -9.09 -1.59 32.79
C SER A 224 -9.67 -2.99 32.94
N LEU A 225 -9.18 -3.93 32.12
CA LEU A 225 -9.48 -5.35 32.29
C LEU A 225 -8.91 -5.92 33.61
N PHE A 226 -7.85 -5.29 34.13
CA PHE A 226 -7.06 -5.76 35.26
C PHE A 226 -7.27 -4.90 36.50
N THR A 227 -7.49 -5.55 37.64
CA THR A 227 -7.44 -4.88 38.94
C THR A 227 -5.99 -4.74 39.41
N PRO A 228 -5.69 -3.80 40.33
CA PRO A 228 -4.38 -3.74 40.98
C PRO A 228 -3.95 -5.07 41.60
N GLU A 229 -4.90 -5.80 42.18
CA GLU A 229 -4.62 -7.07 42.84
C GLU A 229 -4.27 -8.18 41.84
N ASP A 230 -4.92 -8.22 40.67
CA ASP A 230 -4.57 -9.17 39.60
C ASP A 230 -3.09 -9.04 39.22
N VAL A 231 -2.62 -7.80 39.03
CA VAL A 231 -1.23 -7.51 38.61
C VAL A 231 -0.25 -7.86 39.72
N ARG A 232 -0.49 -7.42 40.96
CA ARG A 232 0.39 -7.71 42.12
C ARG A 232 0.49 -9.21 42.40
N THR A 233 -0.64 -9.90 42.42
CA THR A 233 -0.69 -11.35 42.60
C THR A 233 0.10 -12.06 41.50
N GLN A 234 -0.02 -11.64 40.24
CA GLN A 234 0.72 -12.28 39.16
C GLN A 234 2.22 -11.96 39.19
N CYS A 235 2.63 -10.72 39.47
CA CYS A 235 4.04 -10.37 39.65
C CYS A 235 4.69 -11.13 40.82
N SER A 236 3.93 -11.46 41.86
CA SER A 236 4.41 -12.29 42.97
C SER A 236 4.68 -13.74 42.55
N LYS A 237 3.93 -14.25 41.56
CA LYS A 237 4.10 -15.60 41.00
C LYS A 237 5.19 -15.67 39.93
N ASP A 238 5.32 -14.63 39.11
CA ASP A 238 6.34 -14.47 38.08
C ASP A 238 7.15 -13.19 38.35
N PRO A 239 8.23 -13.27 39.14
CA PRO A 239 9.05 -12.10 39.46
C PRO A 239 9.69 -11.44 38.23
N GLY A 240 9.80 -12.13 37.09
CA GLY A 240 10.28 -11.51 35.85
C GLY A 240 9.24 -10.61 35.17
N LEU A 241 7.96 -10.75 35.51
CA LEU A 241 6.87 -9.95 34.95
C LEU A 241 6.99 -8.47 35.31
N ILE A 242 7.43 -8.15 36.54
CA ILE A 242 7.59 -6.75 36.96
C ILE A 242 8.58 -6.00 36.06
N HIS A 243 9.70 -6.62 35.72
CA HIS A 243 10.66 -6.04 34.80
C HIS A 243 10.06 -5.86 33.41
N ALA A 244 9.35 -6.87 32.90
CA ALA A 244 8.71 -6.79 31.59
C ALA A 244 7.67 -5.66 31.50
N LEU A 245 6.81 -5.52 32.52
CA LEU A 245 5.78 -4.48 32.56
C LEU A 245 6.42 -3.08 32.59
N VAL A 246 7.35 -2.85 33.52
CA VAL A 246 8.02 -1.54 33.66
C VAL A 246 8.85 -1.22 32.42
N ASN A 247 9.65 -2.17 31.92
CA ASN A 247 10.50 -1.94 30.75
C ASN A 247 9.68 -1.66 29.49
N GLN A 248 8.56 -2.35 29.29
CA GLN A 248 7.68 -2.09 28.14
C GLN A 248 6.97 -0.75 28.27
N TYR A 249 6.51 -0.38 29.48
CA TYR A 249 5.80 0.87 29.72
C TYR A 249 6.69 2.09 29.54
N ASP A 250 7.88 2.05 30.14
CA ASP A 250 8.85 3.15 30.11
C ASP A 250 9.83 3.07 28.92
N ASN A 251 9.68 2.06 28.04
CA ASN A 251 10.58 1.76 26.92
C ASN A 251 12.06 1.66 27.37
N LEU A 252 12.30 1.07 28.54
CA LEU A 252 13.64 0.90 29.11
C LEU A 252 14.43 -0.13 28.32
N HIS A 253 15.70 0.17 28.11
CA HIS A 253 16.65 -0.66 27.39
C HIS A 253 18.07 -0.25 27.74
N ASP A 254 19.04 -1.11 27.44
CA ASP A 254 20.44 -0.76 27.54
C ASP A 254 20.83 0.11 26.34
N ALA A 255 21.07 1.40 26.60
CA ALA A 255 21.46 2.37 25.58
C ALA A 255 22.79 2.04 24.88
N ASN A 256 23.59 1.14 25.45
CA ASN A 256 24.87 0.72 24.86
C ASN A 256 24.72 -0.47 23.90
N MET A 257 23.52 -1.04 23.74
CA MET A 257 23.32 -2.15 22.80
C MET A 257 23.40 -1.65 21.36
N PRO A 258 24.28 -2.21 20.51
CA PRO A 258 24.44 -1.80 19.11
C PRO A 258 23.23 -2.17 18.23
N LEU A 259 22.42 -3.14 18.71
CA LEU A 259 21.20 -3.62 18.08
C LEU A 259 20.19 -3.94 19.18
N ARG A 260 18.94 -3.50 19.00
CA ARG A 260 17.80 -3.99 19.78
C ARG A 260 16.58 -4.24 18.90
N LEU A 261 15.70 -5.12 19.36
CA LEU A 261 14.39 -5.35 18.77
C LEU A 261 13.30 -4.76 19.67
N ARG A 262 12.75 -3.61 19.29
CA ARG A 262 11.66 -2.98 20.04
C ARG A 262 10.32 -3.53 19.58
N LEU A 263 9.54 -4.12 20.49
CA LEU A 263 8.17 -4.52 20.20
C LEU A 263 7.33 -3.28 19.85
N VAL A 264 6.72 -3.28 18.67
CA VAL A 264 5.85 -2.20 18.17
C VAL A 264 4.39 -2.52 18.47
N VAL A 265 3.98 -3.74 18.14
CA VAL A 265 2.62 -4.22 18.37
C VAL A 265 2.65 -5.72 18.56
N GLU A 266 1.78 -6.20 19.44
CA GLU A 266 1.51 -7.61 19.63
C GLU A 266 0.02 -7.85 19.39
N GLY A 267 -0.29 -8.98 18.76
CA GLY A 267 -1.64 -9.45 18.57
C GLY A 267 -1.76 -10.92 18.96
N GLU A 268 -2.93 -11.50 18.67
CA GLU A 268 -3.22 -12.88 19.07
C GLU A 268 -2.27 -13.91 18.47
N SER A 269 -1.87 -13.71 17.21
CA SER A 269 -1.04 -14.64 16.45
C SER A 269 0.35 -14.14 16.08
N LYS A 270 0.69 -12.87 16.35
CA LYS A 270 1.95 -12.27 15.89
C LYS A 270 2.50 -11.25 16.88
N GLN A 271 3.82 -11.11 16.90
CA GLN A 271 4.54 -9.99 17.47
C GLN A 271 5.30 -9.27 16.35
N ILE A 272 5.31 -7.93 16.37
CA ILE A 272 6.01 -7.12 15.37
C ILE A 272 7.07 -6.28 16.07
N TYR A 273 8.31 -6.42 15.65
CA TYR A 273 9.46 -5.74 16.21
C TYR A 273 10.06 -4.76 15.20
N LYS A 274 10.38 -3.55 15.66
CA LYS A 274 11.25 -2.63 14.94
C LYS A 274 12.70 -2.95 15.27
N VAL A 275 13.54 -2.98 14.24
CA VAL A 275 14.99 -3.10 14.38
C VAL A 275 15.54 -1.71 14.66
N GLU A 276 16.24 -1.54 15.78
CA GLU A 276 16.81 -0.25 16.15
C GLU A 276 18.31 -0.39 16.38
N THR A 277 19.06 0.44 15.66
CA THR A 277 20.52 0.50 15.68
C THR A 277 20.97 1.92 15.34
N ALA A 278 22.09 2.36 15.91
CA ALA A 278 22.72 3.62 15.51
C ALA A 278 23.66 3.46 14.30
N LEU A 279 23.93 2.22 13.86
CA LEU A 279 24.95 1.92 12.85
C LEU A 279 24.48 2.19 11.42
N THR A 280 23.16 2.15 11.16
CA THR A 280 22.60 2.33 9.82
C THR A 280 21.12 2.70 9.87
N ARG A 281 20.64 3.34 8.81
CA ARG A 281 19.22 3.60 8.54
C ARG A 281 18.56 2.55 7.63
N HIS A 282 19.32 1.53 7.21
CA HIS A 282 18.85 0.50 6.29
C HIS A 282 17.59 -0.23 6.77
N PHE A 283 17.37 -0.29 8.09
CA PHE A 283 16.24 -1.01 8.69
C PHE A 283 15.05 -0.12 9.07
N ASP A 284 15.10 1.18 8.77
CA ASP A 284 14.08 2.14 9.20
C ASP A 284 12.70 1.83 8.61
N ASP A 285 12.64 1.23 7.42
CA ASP A 285 11.45 0.78 6.73
C ASP A 285 11.22 -0.74 6.83
N HIS A 286 11.85 -1.42 7.78
CA HIS A 286 11.67 -2.86 8.01
C HIS A 286 11.20 -3.18 9.43
N VAL A 287 10.47 -4.29 9.52
CA VAL A 287 10.06 -4.90 10.76
C VAL A 287 10.33 -6.40 10.72
N LEU A 288 10.62 -6.96 11.89
CA LEU A 288 10.67 -8.39 12.10
C LEU A 288 9.34 -8.83 12.69
N VAL A 289 8.63 -9.72 12.00
CA VAL A 289 7.38 -10.31 12.49
C VAL A 289 7.67 -11.72 13.01
N PHE A 290 7.19 -12.02 14.21
CA PHE A 290 7.26 -13.35 14.81
C PHE A 290 5.85 -13.95 14.90
N LEU A 291 5.62 -15.09 14.24
CA LEU A 291 4.39 -15.86 14.34
C LEU A 291 4.35 -16.63 15.66
N LYS A 292 3.37 -16.30 16.50
CA LYS A 292 3.12 -17.03 17.75
C LYS A 292 2.58 -18.44 17.42
N PRO A 293 2.89 -19.46 18.23
CA PRO A 293 2.35 -20.81 18.08
C PRO A 293 0.89 -20.89 18.57
N THR A 294 0.09 -19.86 18.31
CA THR A 294 -1.25 -19.69 18.85
C THR A 294 -2.30 -19.86 17.77
N ILE A 295 -3.48 -20.34 18.17
CA ILE A 295 -4.67 -20.36 17.34
C ILE A 295 -5.85 -19.77 18.10
N TYR A 296 -6.70 -19.02 17.40
CA TYR A 296 -7.85 -18.35 17.97
C TYR A 296 -9.08 -18.50 17.07
N SER A 297 -10.23 -18.75 17.68
CA SER A 297 -11.53 -18.71 17.01
C SER A 297 -12.49 -17.81 17.76
N HIS A 298 -12.94 -16.75 17.07
CA HIS A 298 -13.97 -15.85 17.58
C HIS A 298 -15.33 -16.54 17.70
N SER A 299 -15.74 -17.35 16.73
CA SER A 299 -17.07 -18.00 16.78
C SER A 299 -17.18 -19.00 17.92
N MET A 300 -16.08 -19.68 18.27
CA MET A 300 -16.04 -20.65 19.36
C MET A 300 -15.65 -20.04 20.69
N GLN A 301 -15.21 -18.77 20.70
CA GLN A 301 -14.59 -18.13 21.86
C GLN A 301 -13.52 -19.05 22.48
N ALA A 302 -12.64 -19.57 21.63
CA ALA A 302 -11.68 -20.60 22.02
C ALA A 302 -10.29 -20.29 21.48
N THR A 303 -9.29 -20.60 22.28
CA THR A 303 -7.89 -20.40 21.92
C THR A 303 -7.00 -21.50 22.47
N ALA A 304 -5.85 -21.71 21.84
CA ALA A 304 -4.82 -22.62 22.33
C ALA A 304 -3.44 -22.20 21.83
N GLU A 305 -2.42 -22.72 22.50
CA GLU A 305 -1.06 -22.82 21.97
C GLU A 305 -0.86 -24.23 21.42
N ILE A 306 -0.35 -24.32 20.18
CA ILE A 306 -0.08 -25.57 19.48
C ILE A 306 1.40 -25.58 19.14
N VAL A 307 2.15 -26.48 19.77
CA VAL A 307 3.59 -26.64 19.55
C VAL A 307 3.87 -26.87 18.07
N GLY A 308 4.83 -26.13 17.51
CA GLY A 308 5.22 -26.22 16.09
C GLY A 308 4.29 -25.53 15.10
N LEU A 309 3.16 -24.94 15.54
CA LEU A 309 2.22 -24.29 14.64
C LEU A 309 2.83 -23.09 13.90
N SER A 310 3.71 -22.33 14.55
CA SER A 310 4.42 -21.21 13.92
C SER A 310 5.25 -21.67 12.71
N THR A 311 5.98 -22.78 12.84
CA THR A 311 6.75 -23.42 11.75
C THR A 311 5.86 -23.85 10.59
N ILE A 312 4.72 -24.48 10.89
CA ILE A 312 3.78 -24.95 9.88
C ILE A 312 3.16 -23.77 9.12
N ARG A 313 2.77 -22.71 9.83
CA ARG A 313 2.26 -21.46 9.23
C ARG A 313 3.31 -20.74 8.41
N ALA A 314 4.56 -20.73 8.86
CA ALA A 314 5.67 -20.11 8.15
C ALA A 314 5.92 -20.82 6.80
N THR A 315 5.91 -22.15 6.83
CA THR A 315 6.01 -22.98 5.62
C THR A 315 4.85 -22.71 4.67
N GLY A 316 3.61 -22.70 5.18
CA GLY A 316 2.43 -22.36 4.38
C GLY A 316 2.55 -20.96 3.76
N SER A 317 2.92 -19.97 4.57
CA SER A 317 3.09 -18.58 4.13
C SER A 317 4.11 -18.45 3.01
N ARG A 318 5.24 -19.16 3.12
CA ARG A 318 6.26 -19.20 2.08
C ARG A 318 5.75 -19.79 0.76
N LEU A 319 4.96 -20.86 0.82
CA LEU A 319 4.40 -21.53 -0.36
C LEU A 319 3.34 -20.66 -1.06
N PHE A 320 2.48 -20.00 -0.28
CA PHE A 320 1.51 -19.04 -0.85
C PHE A 320 2.22 -17.80 -1.42
N LEU A 321 3.24 -17.26 -0.74
CA LEU A 321 4.07 -16.17 -1.29
C LEU A 321 4.72 -16.56 -2.61
N GLU A 322 5.23 -17.79 -2.74
CA GLU A 322 5.77 -18.28 -4.01
C GLU A 322 4.72 -18.22 -5.13
N MET A 323 3.46 -18.62 -4.87
CA MET A 323 2.37 -18.50 -5.85
C MET A 323 2.10 -17.03 -6.21
N LEU A 324 2.08 -16.13 -5.22
CA LEU A 324 1.87 -14.70 -5.43
C LEU A 324 3.01 -14.10 -6.26
N HIS A 325 4.26 -14.43 -5.96
CA HIS A 325 5.42 -13.94 -6.68
C HIS A 325 5.40 -14.38 -8.14
N ARG A 326 5.05 -15.65 -8.41
CA ARG A 326 4.88 -16.18 -9.76
C ARG A 326 3.80 -15.45 -10.56
N ALA A 327 2.78 -14.93 -9.89
CA ALA A 327 1.67 -14.17 -10.50
C ALA A 327 1.91 -12.65 -10.53
N GLY A 328 3.09 -12.16 -10.15
CA GLY A 328 3.37 -10.71 -10.14
C GLY A 328 2.66 -9.95 -9.02
N ILE A 329 2.28 -10.63 -7.93
CA ILE A 329 1.51 -10.03 -6.84
C ILE A 329 2.44 -9.51 -5.75
N SER A 330 2.38 -8.21 -5.46
CA SER A 330 3.19 -7.55 -4.44
C SER A 330 2.76 -7.88 -3.01
N HIS A 331 3.74 -8.20 -2.18
CA HIS A 331 3.59 -8.44 -0.75
C HIS A 331 4.65 -7.68 0.05
N THR A 332 4.41 -7.41 1.34
CA THR A 332 5.39 -6.75 2.22
C THR A 332 6.46 -7.70 2.76
N TYR A 333 6.14 -8.99 2.86
CA TYR A 333 7.09 -10.02 3.31
C TYR A 333 8.19 -10.23 2.26
N GLU A 334 9.43 -10.05 2.68
CA GLU A 334 10.62 -10.23 1.86
C GLU A 334 11.29 -11.57 2.14
N GLY A 335 11.18 -12.08 3.38
CA GLY A 335 11.70 -13.40 3.75
C GLY A 335 10.93 -14.03 4.90
N VAL A 336 10.91 -15.36 4.95
CA VAL A 336 10.24 -16.16 6.01
C VAL A 336 11.13 -17.34 6.36
N ASN A 337 11.41 -17.60 7.63
CA ASN A 337 12.15 -18.79 8.08
C ASN A 337 11.25 -19.87 8.70
N LYS A 338 11.81 -21.05 8.95
CA LYS A 338 11.14 -22.22 9.53
C LYS A 338 10.67 -22.02 10.96
N TYR A 339 11.13 -20.99 11.66
CA TYR A 339 10.71 -20.70 13.03
C TYR A 339 9.49 -19.76 13.10
N GLY A 340 9.00 -19.28 11.95
CA GLY A 340 7.95 -18.27 11.91
C GLY A 340 8.45 -16.86 12.12
N LEU A 341 9.74 -16.60 11.88
CA LEU A 341 10.28 -15.25 11.76
C LEU A 341 10.18 -14.79 10.32
N ILE A 342 9.71 -13.56 10.15
CA ILE A 342 9.40 -12.97 8.85
C ILE A 342 10.05 -11.59 8.80
N TRP A 343 10.85 -11.38 7.76
CA TRP A 343 11.34 -10.05 7.43
C TRP A 343 10.34 -9.36 6.52
N ALA A 344 9.85 -8.20 6.93
CA ALA A 344 8.82 -7.49 6.20
C ALA A 344 9.15 -6.00 6.08
N ARG A 345 8.86 -5.44 4.91
CA ARG A 345 8.83 -3.99 4.71
C ARG A 345 7.64 -3.38 5.44
N ALA A 346 7.90 -2.36 6.23
CA ALA A 346 6.89 -1.58 6.91
C ALA A 346 6.01 -0.86 5.88
N THR A 347 4.72 -0.77 6.18
CA THR A 347 3.74 -0.05 5.37
C THR A 347 2.72 0.58 6.31
N GLU A 348 2.07 1.63 5.83
CA GLU A 348 0.81 2.07 6.42
C GLU A 348 -0.22 0.96 6.29
N ILE A 349 -1.01 0.77 7.34
CA ILE A 349 -2.05 -0.25 7.44
C ILE A 349 -3.42 0.41 7.55
N THR A 350 -4.45 -0.30 7.12
CA THR A 350 -5.84 0.11 7.27
C THR A 350 -6.57 -0.89 8.20
N PRO A 351 -7.69 -0.51 8.82
CA PRO A 351 -8.53 -1.46 9.54
C PRO A 351 -9.43 -2.28 8.60
N ILE A 352 -9.10 -2.39 7.31
CA ILE A 352 -9.97 -3.04 6.32
C ILE A 352 -9.39 -4.41 5.96
N GLU A 353 -10.19 -5.43 6.25
CA GLU A 353 -9.96 -6.77 5.76
C GLU A 353 -10.79 -6.99 4.49
N THR A 354 -10.15 -7.48 3.44
CA THR A 354 -10.82 -7.85 2.20
C THR A 354 -11.01 -9.35 2.16
N VAL A 355 -12.23 -9.80 1.91
CA VAL A 355 -12.62 -11.20 2.00
C VAL A 355 -13.13 -11.64 0.64
N TYR A 356 -12.41 -12.53 -0.05
CA TYR A 356 -12.93 -13.16 -1.26
C TYR A 356 -13.85 -14.32 -0.91
N LYS A 357 -14.94 -14.46 -1.66
CA LYS A 357 -16.03 -15.42 -1.42
C LYS A 357 -16.43 -16.11 -2.71
N GLU A 358 -16.19 -17.42 -2.82
CA GLU A 358 -16.74 -18.25 -3.88
C GLU A 358 -18.02 -18.97 -3.40
N LEU A 359 -18.03 -19.47 -2.17
CA LEU A 359 -19.17 -20.16 -1.56
C LEU A 359 -19.82 -19.35 -0.43
N CYS A 360 -21.14 -19.52 -0.28
CA CYS A 360 -21.90 -19.01 0.86
C CYS A 360 -21.59 -19.83 2.13
N ALA A 361 -20.44 -19.53 2.74
CA ALA A 361 -19.90 -20.19 3.93
C ALA A 361 -19.46 -19.19 5.01
N GLY A 362 -19.20 -19.70 6.20
CA GLY A 362 -18.75 -18.89 7.34
C GLY A 362 -19.72 -17.76 7.68
N THR A 363 -19.19 -16.55 7.87
CA THR A 363 -19.96 -15.37 8.27
C THR A 363 -21.17 -15.13 7.38
N ASP A 364 -21.06 -15.26 6.06
CA ASP A 364 -22.19 -15.01 5.15
C ASP A 364 -23.39 -15.93 5.45
N LYS A 365 -23.12 -17.23 5.62
CA LYS A 365 -24.14 -18.23 5.97
C LYS A 365 -24.82 -17.91 7.31
N HIS A 366 -24.08 -17.36 8.27
CA HIS A 366 -24.58 -17.09 9.62
C HIS A 366 -25.25 -15.70 9.75
N SER A 367 -24.80 -14.73 8.96
CA SER A 367 -25.31 -13.35 9.00
C SER A 367 -26.54 -13.14 8.13
N PHE A 368 -26.74 -13.93 7.08
CA PHE A 368 -27.85 -13.76 6.14
C PHE A 368 -28.77 -14.98 6.14
N PHE A 369 -29.89 -14.89 6.88
CA PHE A 369 -30.86 -15.97 7.02
C PHE A 369 -31.45 -16.41 5.67
N GLY A 370 -31.44 -17.71 5.40
CA GLY A 370 -31.99 -18.31 4.18
C GLY A 370 -31.14 -18.14 2.91
N MET A 371 -30.07 -17.33 2.95
CA MET A 371 -29.28 -16.99 1.76
C MET A 371 -28.64 -18.21 1.10
N VAL A 372 -28.14 -19.16 1.89
CA VAL A 372 -27.48 -20.38 1.37
C VAL A 372 -28.42 -21.26 0.55
N THR A 373 -29.72 -21.23 0.86
CA THR A 373 -30.77 -22.00 0.18
C THR A 373 -31.54 -21.20 -0.86
N ASP A 374 -31.30 -19.90 -1.01
CA ASP A 374 -32.02 -19.08 -1.97
C ASP A 374 -31.45 -19.31 -3.38
N PRO A 375 -32.20 -19.97 -4.29
CA PRO A 375 -31.70 -20.28 -5.63
C PRO A 375 -31.44 -19.04 -6.49
N LYS A 376 -31.90 -17.84 -6.09
CA LYS A 376 -31.60 -16.57 -6.76
C LYS A 376 -30.21 -16.02 -6.38
N VAL A 377 -29.68 -16.43 -5.23
CA VAL A 377 -28.40 -15.95 -4.70
C VAL A 377 -27.32 -17.01 -4.83
N THR A 378 -27.63 -18.26 -4.52
CA THR A 378 -26.69 -19.39 -4.56
C THR A 378 -27.10 -20.44 -5.58
N LEU A 379 -26.11 -21.17 -6.08
CA LEU A 379 -26.29 -22.43 -6.80
C LEU A 379 -26.52 -23.59 -5.80
N PRO A 380 -27.03 -24.75 -6.23
CA PRO A 380 -27.16 -25.94 -5.37
C PRO A 380 -25.84 -26.38 -4.72
N THR A 381 -24.71 -26.07 -5.35
CA THR A 381 -23.35 -26.30 -4.83
C THR A 381 -23.00 -25.39 -3.64
N GLY A 382 -23.79 -24.36 -3.37
CA GLY A 382 -23.51 -23.31 -2.39
C GLY A 382 -22.66 -22.16 -2.93
N GLN A 383 -22.18 -22.25 -4.19
CA GLN A 383 -21.49 -21.14 -4.86
C GLN A 383 -22.43 -19.97 -5.09
N TYR A 384 -21.89 -18.75 -5.09
CA TYR A 384 -22.67 -17.56 -5.43
C TYR A 384 -23.03 -17.54 -6.91
N ARG A 385 -24.33 -17.41 -7.22
CA ARG A 385 -24.83 -17.35 -8.59
C ARG A 385 -24.24 -16.17 -9.36
N ARG A 386 -23.89 -15.08 -8.67
CA ARG A 386 -23.27 -13.88 -9.30
C ARG A 386 -21.75 -14.00 -9.52
N GLY A 387 -21.20 -15.20 -9.32
CA GLY A 387 -19.77 -15.46 -9.32
C GLY A 387 -19.09 -15.05 -8.01
N PRO A 388 -17.78 -15.33 -7.88
CA PRO A 388 -17.02 -14.96 -6.69
C PRO A 388 -17.01 -13.45 -6.45
N TYR A 389 -17.08 -13.00 -5.21
CA TYR A 389 -17.06 -11.57 -4.92
C TYR A 389 -16.12 -11.24 -3.77
N VAL A 390 -15.78 -9.96 -3.65
CA VAL A 390 -14.99 -9.40 -2.56
C VAL A 390 -15.91 -8.64 -1.62
N ARG A 391 -15.86 -9.00 -0.33
CA ARG A 391 -16.50 -8.32 0.79
C ARG A 391 -15.46 -7.51 1.55
N LEU A 392 -15.86 -6.38 2.11
CA LEU A 392 -15.00 -5.56 2.97
C LEU A 392 -15.48 -5.69 4.41
N ASP A 393 -14.57 -6.01 5.32
CA ASP A 393 -14.82 -6.13 6.75
C ASP A 393 -13.99 -5.09 7.51
N TRP A 394 -14.63 -4.38 8.44
CA TRP A 394 -13.96 -3.52 9.40
C TRP A 394 -13.38 -4.38 10.53
N ARG A 395 -12.06 -4.31 10.70
CA ARG A 395 -11.30 -4.99 11.75
C ARG A 395 -11.62 -4.35 13.10
N ASN A 396 -12.38 -5.08 13.91
CA ASN A 396 -12.72 -4.67 15.26
C ASN A 396 -11.86 -5.41 16.28
N PRO A 397 -11.82 -4.92 17.53
CA PRO A 397 -11.35 -5.73 18.65
C PRO A 397 -12.08 -7.07 18.72
N ASN A 398 -11.36 -8.15 19.05
CA ASN A 398 -11.98 -9.45 19.33
C ASN A 398 -12.95 -9.37 20.51
N HIS A 399 -12.58 -8.57 21.51
CA HIS A 399 -13.35 -8.31 22.73
C HIS A 399 -13.33 -6.83 23.08
N THR A 400 -14.31 -6.41 23.85
CA THR A 400 -14.40 -5.08 24.43
C THR A 400 -14.69 -5.17 25.93
N TYR A 401 -14.00 -4.36 26.71
CA TYR A 401 -14.27 -4.17 28.14
C TYR A 401 -14.61 -2.70 28.36
N ASN A 402 -15.83 -2.40 28.82
CA ASN A 402 -16.33 -1.04 28.99
C ASN A 402 -16.11 -0.13 27.74
N GLY A 403 -16.24 -0.71 26.55
CA GLY A 403 -16.07 0.00 25.27
C GLY A 403 -14.62 0.16 24.79
N VAL A 404 -13.64 -0.34 25.54
CA VAL A 404 -12.20 -0.28 25.21
C VAL A 404 -11.73 -1.65 24.68
N ASN A 405 -10.75 -1.64 23.79
CA ASN A 405 -10.06 -2.86 23.33
C ASN A 405 -9.08 -3.35 24.41
N PRO A 406 -9.30 -4.52 25.04
CA PRO A 406 -8.40 -4.99 26.08
C PRO A 406 -6.98 -5.28 25.56
N ALA A 407 -6.84 -5.66 24.29
CA ALA A 407 -5.54 -5.99 23.69
C ALA A 407 -4.60 -4.78 23.54
N THR A 408 -5.12 -3.54 23.63
CA THR A 408 -4.28 -2.34 23.63
C THR A 408 -3.77 -1.96 25.02
N HIS A 409 -4.22 -2.65 26.07
CA HIS A 409 -3.77 -2.40 27.44
C HIS A 409 -2.29 -2.83 27.59
N PRO A 410 -1.41 -2.01 28.20
CA PRO A 410 0.02 -2.33 28.29
C PRO A 410 0.34 -3.66 28.98
N PHE A 411 -0.55 -4.10 29.87
CA PHE A 411 -0.39 -5.37 30.60
C PHE A 411 -0.89 -6.59 29.84
N TYR A 412 -1.74 -6.45 28.81
CA TYR A 412 -2.52 -7.56 28.26
C TYR A 412 -1.68 -8.77 27.86
N HIS A 413 -0.72 -8.59 26.95
CA HIS A 413 0.08 -9.69 26.42
C HIS A 413 1.12 -10.22 27.40
N LEU A 414 1.62 -9.37 28.30
CA LEU A 414 2.56 -9.78 29.34
C LEU A 414 1.87 -10.60 30.43
N MET A 415 0.64 -10.22 30.81
CA MET A 415 -0.22 -11.01 31.69
C MET A 415 -0.63 -12.31 31.01
N GLU A 416 -1.03 -12.30 29.73
CA GLU A 416 -1.32 -13.52 28.95
C GLU A 416 -0.14 -14.49 28.98
N ALA A 417 1.07 -14.02 28.69
CA ALA A 417 2.27 -14.85 28.68
C ALA A 417 2.63 -15.41 30.07
N SER A 418 2.38 -14.65 31.14
CA SER A 418 2.69 -15.05 32.52
C SER A 418 1.65 -16.02 33.11
N VAL A 419 0.37 -15.79 32.84
CA VAL A 419 -0.75 -16.64 33.30
C VAL A 419 -0.86 -17.91 32.46
N GLY A 420 -0.48 -17.84 31.19
CA GLY A 420 -0.72 -18.86 30.18
C GLY A 420 -2.01 -18.59 29.42
N LYS A 421 -2.00 -18.90 28.12
CA LYS A 421 -3.03 -18.45 27.18
C LYS A 421 -4.45 -18.93 27.53
N ALA A 422 -4.63 -20.22 27.83
CA ALA A 422 -5.95 -20.78 28.11
C ALA A 422 -6.56 -20.26 29.44
N PRO A 423 -5.84 -20.28 30.59
CA PRO A 423 -6.34 -19.68 31.82
C PRO A 423 -6.58 -18.18 31.69
N PHE A 424 -5.68 -17.43 31.03
CA PHE A 424 -5.86 -16.00 30.80
C PHE A 424 -7.16 -15.72 30.04
N TYR A 425 -7.39 -16.47 28.96
CA TYR A 425 -8.56 -16.29 28.12
C TYR A 425 -9.87 -16.60 28.89
N ALA A 426 -9.87 -17.62 29.75
CA ALA A 426 -11.03 -17.97 30.56
C ALA A 426 -11.30 -16.97 31.70
N ASP A 427 -10.28 -16.67 32.51
CA ASP A 427 -10.46 -15.98 33.79
C ASP A 427 -10.44 -14.44 33.66
N PHE A 428 -9.77 -13.93 32.63
CA PHE A 428 -9.64 -12.49 32.39
C PHE A 428 -10.49 -12.06 31.20
N LEU A 429 -10.37 -12.73 30.05
CA LEU A 429 -10.99 -12.20 28.84
C LEU A 429 -12.48 -12.54 28.75
N THR A 430 -12.88 -13.82 28.70
CA THR A 430 -14.30 -14.18 28.51
C THR A 430 -15.15 -13.97 29.76
N ALA A 431 -14.55 -14.08 30.96
CA ALA A 431 -15.26 -13.81 32.20
C ALA A 431 -15.59 -12.32 32.40
N ARG A 432 -14.80 -11.40 31.81
CA ARG A 432 -14.90 -9.95 32.10
C ARG A 432 -15.27 -9.11 30.89
N ALA A 433 -14.81 -9.47 29.69
CA ALA A 433 -15.02 -8.71 28.46
C ALA A 433 -16.08 -9.36 27.55
N LYS A 434 -16.66 -8.54 26.66
CA LYS A 434 -17.68 -8.98 25.71
C LYS A 434 -17.07 -9.21 24.33
N PRO A 435 -17.37 -10.32 23.64
CA PRO A 435 -16.95 -10.51 22.26
C PRO A 435 -17.53 -9.42 21.36
N PHE A 436 -16.76 -8.94 20.38
CA PHE A 436 -17.19 -7.91 19.44
C PHE A 436 -17.00 -8.34 17.98
N GLY A 437 -15.75 -8.55 17.55
CA GLY A 437 -15.43 -9.17 16.27
C GLY A 437 -15.68 -8.30 15.04
N ASP A 438 -15.09 -8.72 13.92
CA ASP A 438 -15.12 -7.99 12.66
C ASP A 438 -16.55 -7.89 12.08
N LYS A 439 -16.81 -6.81 11.34
CA LYS A 439 -18.13 -6.55 10.75
C LYS A 439 -18.01 -6.16 9.29
N CYS A 440 -18.90 -6.69 8.46
CA CYS A 440 -19.05 -6.24 7.07
C CYS A 440 -19.33 -4.72 7.05
N VAL A 441 -18.61 -4.01 6.20
CA VAL A 441 -18.70 -2.56 6.04
C VAL A 441 -19.00 -2.22 4.57
N PRO A 442 -19.94 -1.29 4.30
CA PRO A 442 -20.24 -0.88 2.93
C PRO A 442 -19.07 -0.09 2.32
N GLU A 443 -18.88 -0.25 1.00
CA GLU A 443 -17.77 0.35 0.23
C GLU A 443 -17.70 1.87 0.40
N GLU A 444 -18.86 2.54 0.53
CA GLU A 444 -18.99 3.99 0.68
C GLU A 444 -18.28 4.52 1.94
N LEU A 445 -18.17 3.72 2.99
CA LEU A 445 -17.46 4.08 4.22
C LEU A 445 -15.96 3.76 4.14
N VAL A 446 -15.54 2.95 3.16
CA VAL A 446 -14.15 2.50 3.02
C VAL A 446 -13.30 3.44 2.16
N HIS A 447 -13.90 4.15 1.20
CA HIS A 447 -13.16 5.04 0.28
C HIS A 447 -12.27 6.11 0.96
N GLY A 448 -12.59 6.49 2.21
CA GLY A 448 -11.77 7.43 2.99
C GLY A 448 -10.55 6.81 3.67
N VAL A 449 -10.46 5.48 3.73
CA VAL A 449 -9.39 4.76 4.44
C VAL A 449 -8.59 3.81 3.54
N GLN A 450 -9.20 3.28 2.48
CA GLN A 450 -8.55 2.37 1.53
C GLN A 450 -9.15 2.53 0.12
N ALA A 451 -8.31 2.42 -0.90
CA ALA A 451 -8.75 2.46 -2.29
C ALA A 451 -9.52 1.18 -2.66
N VAL A 452 -10.85 1.22 -2.56
CA VAL A 452 -11.77 0.09 -2.75
C VAL A 452 -11.57 -0.67 -4.07
N GLU A 453 -11.58 0.03 -5.22
CA GLU A 453 -11.48 -0.62 -6.53
C GLU A 453 -10.15 -1.35 -6.74
N PRO A 454 -8.98 -0.73 -6.45
CA PRO A 454 -7.72 -1.47 -6.39
C PRO A 454 -7.78 -2.67 -5.45
N SER A 455 -8.31 -2.53 -4.23
CA SER A 455 -8.40 -3.65 -3.30
C SER A 455 -9.20 -4.81 -3.87
N ILE A 456 -10.35 -4.57 -4.48
CA ILE A 456 -11.18 -5.63 -5.08
C ILE A 456 -10.45 -6.31 -6.24
N ASP A 457 -9.78 -5.56 -7.12
CA ASP A 457 -8.98 -6.12 -8.21
C ASP A 457 -7.87 -7.02 -7.67
N TRP A 458 -7.10 -6.54 -6.69
CA TRP A 458 -5.97 -7.26 -6.13
C TRP A 458 -6.37 -8.45 -5.26
N THR A 459 -7.44 -8.36 -4.47
CA THR A 459 -8.02 -9.51 -3.75
C THR A 459 -8.44 -10.60 -4.74
N THR A 460 -9.07 -10.22 -5.85
CA THR A 460 -9.51 -11.18 -6.89
C THR A 460 -8.32 -11.86 -7.57
N ARG A 461 -7.23 -11.12 -7.86
CA ARG A 461 -5.98 -11.69 -8.38
C ARG A 461 -5.38 -12.72 -7.42
N ILE A 462 -5.33 -12.41 -6.12
CA ILE A 462 -4.83 -13.32 -5.09
C ILE A 462 -5.67 -14.60 -5.06
N PHE A 463 -7.00 -14.45 -4.94
CA PHE A 463 -7.92 -15.57 -4.88
C PHE A 463 -7.77 -16.49 -6.11
N PHE A 464 -7.87 -15.92 -7.31
CA PHE A 464 -7.80 -16.69 -8.55
C PHE A 464 -6.44 -17.34 -8.78
N THR A 465 -5.35 -16.72 -8.29
CA THR A 465 -4.01 -17.33 -8.31
C THR A 465 -3.96 -18.56 -7.40
N ILE A 466 -4.43 -18.43 -6.16
CA ILE A 466 -4.44 -19.54 -5.20
C ILE A 466 -5.35 -20.67 -5.71
N GLN A 467 -6.55 -20.32 -6.19
CA GLN A 467 -7.50 -21.28 -6.75
C GLN A 467 -6.90 -22.04 -7.94
N HIS A 468 -6.15 -21.37 -8.82
CA HIS A 468 -5.46 -22.00 -9.95
C HIS A 468 -4.51 -23.12 -9.51
N PHE A 469 -3.64 -22.86 -8.53
CA PHE A 469 -2.69 -23.85 -8.04
C PHE A 469 -3.38 -24.96 -7.23
N LEU A 470 -4.35 -24.62 -6.36
CA LEU A 470 -5.09 -25.61 -5.59
C LEU A 470 -5.92 -26.56 -6.48
N HIS A 471 -6.53 -26.04 -7.55
CA HIS A 471 -7.27 -26.85 -8.52
C HIS A 471 -6.40 -27.94 -9.16
N GLN A 472 -5.12 -27.66 -9.41
CA GLN A 472 -4.19 -28.63 -9.99
C GLN A 472 -3.86 -29.79 -9.03
N LEU A 473 -4.16 -29.62 -7.74
CA LEU A 473 -4.01 -30.62 -6.69
C LEU A 473 -5.35 -31.29 -6.30
N GLY A 474 -6.44 -30.99 -7.01
CA GLY A 474 -7.77 -31.46 -6.63
C GLY A 474 -8.31 -30.81 -5.35
N LEU A 475 -7.78 -29.64 -4.99
CA LEU A 475 -8.22 -28.83 -3.86
C LEU A 475 -8.95 -27.58 -4.39
N GLU A 476 -9.67 -26.89 -3.50
CA GLU A 476 -10.33 -25.61 -3.74
C GLU A 476 -10.17 -24.70 -2.52
N VAL A 477 -10.09 -23.39 -2.71
CA VAL A 477 -10.28 -22.41 -1.64
C VAL A 477 -11.67 -21.77 -1.77
N GLN A 478 -12.51 -21.98 -0.75
CA GLN A 478 -13.92 -21.56 -0.76
C GLN A 478 -14.10 -20.07 -0.45
N ASP A 479 -13.25 -19.58 0.45
CA ASP A 479 -13.11 -18.17 0.81
C ASP A 479 -11.79 -17.94 1.55
N GLY A 480 -11.44 -16.67 1.74
CA GLY A 480 -10.31 -16.26 2.57
C GLY A 480 -10.22 -14.75 2.71
N CYS A 481 -9.35 -14.29 3.58
CA CYS A 481 -9.15 -12.88 3.86
C CYS A 481 -7.69 -12.45 3.69
N VAL A 482 -7.53 -11.20 3.23
CA VAL A 482 -6.24 -10.52 3.06
C VAL A 482 -6.38 -9.04 3.39
N MET A 483 -5.26 -8.37 3.69
CA MET A 483 -5.24 -6.94 4.03
C MET A 483 -4.30 -6.18 3.09
N PHE A 484 -4.63 -4.92 2.81
CA PHE A 484 -3.90 -4.07 1.88
C PHE A 484 -3.48 -2.75 2.50
N ASP A 485 -2.40 -2.17 1.98
CA ASP A 485 -2.05 -0.79 2.25
C ASP A 485 -3.19 0.17 1.82
N PRO A 486 -3.15 1.46 2.19
CA PRO A 486 -4.18 2.43 1.79
C PRO A 486 -4.40 2.51 0.27
N THR A 487 -3.40 2.14 -0.54
CA THR A 487 -3.49 2.15 -2.01
C THR A 487 -4.27 0.96 -2.56
N GLY A 488 -4.51 -0.07 -1.75
CA GLY A 488 -5.20 -1.29 -2.15
C GLY A 488 -4.38 -2.20 -3.07
N ARG A 489 -3.05 -2.01 -3.15
CA ARG A 489 -2.19 -2.73 -4.14
C ARG A 489 -1.11 -3.59 -3.50
N THR A 490 -0.61 -3.23 -2.33
CA THR A 490 0.39 -4.05 -1.62
C THR A 490 -0.30 -4.84 -0.53
N MET A 491 -0.27 -6.17 -0.64
CA MET A 491 -0.76 -7.03 0.43
C MET A 491 0.19 -6.99 1.63
N TRP A 492 -0.36 -6.92 2.83
CA TRP A 492 0.36 -7.10 4.09
C TRP A 492 -0.35 -8.10 5.01
N SER A 493 0.30 -8.43 6.13
CA SER A 493 -0.06 -9.54 7.03
C SER A 493 0.22 -10.91 6.41
N GLU A 494 -0.28 -11.97 7.05
CA GLU A 494 0.00 -13.34 6.64
C GLU A 494 -0.95 -13.86 5.57
N ILE A 495 -0.49 -14.87 4.85
CA ILE A 495 -1.29 -15.69 3.94
C ILE A 495 -1.01 -17.16 4.17
N ASN A 496 -1.90 -17.87 4.87
CA ASN A 496 -1.73 -19.29 5.18
C ASN A 496 -3.08 -19.95 5.52
N GLN A 497 -3.05 -21.19 5.99
CA GLN A 497 -4.22 -22.00 6.32
C GLN A 497 -5.16 -21.37 7.39
N ASP A 498 -4.69 -20.39 8.17
CA ASP A 498 -5.49 -19.66 9.17
C ASP A 498 -6.46 -18.66 8.54
N CYS A 499 -6.12 -18.12 7.36
CA CYS A 499 -6.83 -17.01 6.72
C CYS A 499 -7.72 -17.44 5.54
N MET A 500 -7.93 -18.74 5.32
CA MET A 500 -8.72 -19.27 4.20
C MET A 500 -9.44 -20.57 4.54
N ARG A 501 -10.38 -21.00 3.70
CA ARG A 501 -11.07 -22.30 3.79
C ARG A 501 -10.69 -23.19 2.62
N ILE A 502 -9.91 -24.24 2.85
CA ILE A 502 -9.34 -25.12 1.84
C ILE A 502 -9.93 -26.51 2.00
N LYS A 503 -10.53 -27.03 0.92
CA LYS A 503 -11.14 -28.37 0.90
C LYS A 503 -10.71 -29.16 -0.31
N ARG A 504 -10.87 -30.48 -0.22
CA ARG A 504 -10.80 -31.38 -1.38
C ARG A 504 -12.05 -31.19 -2.25
N ARG A 505 -11.88 -31.09 -3.57
CA ARG A 505 -13.00 -30.95 -4.52
C ARG A 505 -13.90 -32.20 -4.50
N GLU A 506 -15.22 -32.00 -4.55
CA GLU A 506 -16.26 -33.02 -4.29
C GLU A 506 -16.30 -34.24 -5.25
N VAL A 507 -15.45 -34.31 -6.27
CA VAL A 507 -15.47 -35.38 -7.29
C VAL A 507 -15.07 -36.77 -6.73
N GLN A 508 -14.51 -36.84 -5.52
CA GLN A 508 -14.19 -38.10 -4.83
C GLN A 508 -15.20 -38.38 -3.71
N ALA A 509 -16.08 -39.35 -3.93
CA ALA A 509 -17.31 -39.66 -3.16
C ALA A 509 -17.14 -40.15 -1.69
N GLY A 510 -16.20 -39.60 -0.91
CA GLY A 510 -15.81 -40.16 0.40
C GLY A 510 -15.72 -39.22 1.60
N GLY A 511 -15.98 -37.92 1.46
CA GLY A 511 -16.01 -36.96 2.59
C GLY A 511 -15.32 -35.62 2.30
N LYS A 512 -15.75 -34.55 3.00
CA LYS A 512 -15.18 -33.20 2.87
C LYS A 512 -13.91 -33.07 3.72
N GLU A 513 -12.78 -33.53 3.18
CA GLU A 513 -11.48 -33.31 3.80
C GLU A 513 -11.18 -31.80 3.82
N THR A 514 -10.80 -31.28 5.00
CA THR A 514 -10.56 -29.86 5.29
C THR A 514 -9.08 -29.69 5.66
N PHE A 515 -8.45 -28.64 5.15
CA PHE A 515 -7.01 -28.36 5.33
C PHE A 515 -6.73 -27.01 5.99
N ASP A 516 -7.74 -26.44 6.62
CA ASP A 516 -7.71 -25.09 7.18
C ASP A 516 -8.17 -25.03 8.64
N LYS A 517 -8.33 -23.82 9.16
CA LYS A 517 -8.74 -23.57 10.54
C LYS A 517 -10.15 -24.04 10.90
N ASP A 518 -11.02 -24.35 9.94
CA ASP A 518 -12.33 -24.95 10.24
C ASP A 518 -12.18 -26.28 11.03
N ILE A 519 -11.03 -26.97 10.93
CA ILE A 519 -10.68 -28.11 11.80
C ILE A 519 -10.69 -27.68 13.29
N TRP A 520 -10.04 -26.56 13.62
CA TRP A 520 -10.07 -25.96 14.97
C TRP A 520 -11.48 -25.54 15.37
N ARG A 521 -12.20 -24.87 14.45
CA ARG A 521 -13.54 -24.37 14.74
C ARG A 521 -14.53 -25.50 15.05
N ALA A 522 -14.34 -26.68 14.45
CA ALA A 522 -15.19 -27.85 14.69
C ALA A 522 -14.80 -28.63 15.95
N GLY A 523 -13.50 -28.83 16.22
CA GLY A 523 -13.05 -29.71 17.31
C GLY A 523 -12.47 -29.03 18.56
N GLY A 524 -12.21 -27.72 18.53
CA GLY A 524 -11.58 -26.99 19.62
C GLY A 524 -10.26 -27.66 20.06
N SER A 525 -10.00 -27.71 21.37
CA SER A 525 -8.76 -28.30 21.92
C SER A 525 -8.50 -29.75 21.51
N ALA A 526 -9.52 -30.54 21.17
CA ALA A 526 -9.34 -31.92 20.70
C ALA A 526 -8.76 -31.98 19.27
N ALA A 527 -8.79 -30.87 18.52
CA ALA A 527 -8.34 -30.80 17.12
C ALA A 527 -6.86 -30.43 16.95
N GLN A 528 -6.09 -30.18 18.01
CA GLN A 528 -4.70 -29.70 17.89
C GLN A 528 -3.83 -30.63 17.02
N ALA A 529 -3.90 -31.94 17.26
CA ALA A 529 -3.15 -32.93 16.47
C ALA A 529 -3.62 -32.95 15.01
N SER A 530 -4.92 -32.87 14.76
CA SER A 530 -5.48 -32.85 13.39
C SER A 530 -5.08 -31.61 12.60
N ILE A 531 -4.96 -30.44 13.26
CA ILE A 531 -4.46 -29.22 12.62
C ILE A 531 -3.02 -29.40 12.19
N VAL A 532 -2.17 -29.88 13.10
CA VAL A 532 -0.75 -30.12 12.82
C VAL A 532 -0.59 -31.09 11.64
N ASP A 533 -1.32 -32.22 11.68
CA ASP A 533 -1.30 -33.22 10.62
C ASP A 533 -1.77 -32.65 9.27
N LYS A 534 -2.98 -32.08 9.22
CA LYS A 534 -3.58 -31.63 7.96
C LYS A 534 -2.85 -30.44 7.34
N TRP A 535 -2.37 -29.50 8.15
CA TRP A 535 -1.63 -28.36 7.61
C TRP A 535 -0.24 -28.77 7.13
N THR A 536 0.41 -29.74 7.80
CA THR A 536 1.65 -30.35 7.31
C THR A 536 1.44 -31.10 6.00
N GLN A 537 0.35 -31.87 5.91
CA GLN A 537 -0.04 -32.58 4.69
C GLN A 537 -0.24 -31.60 3.52
N LEU A 538 -0.97 -30.50 3.73
CA LEU A 538 -1.15 -29.47 2.71
C LEU A 538 0.18 -28.84 2.28
N ASN A 539 1.04 -28.49 3.23
CA ASN A 539 2.37 -27.93 2.93
C ASN A 539 3.21 -28.90 2.09
N ALA A 540 3.16 -30.21 2.37
CA ALA A 540 3.87 -31.22 1.60
C ALA A 540 3.36 -31.30 0.15
N LEU A 541 2.04 -31.34 -0.04
CA LEU A 541 1.42 -31.35 -1.38
C LEU A 541 1.80 -30.11 -2.20
N LEU A 542 1.74 -28.93 -1.59
CA LEU A 542 2.13 -27.67 -2.23
C LEU A 542 3.63 -27.62 -2.56
N THR A 543 4.47 -28.10 -1.65
CA THR A 543 5.94 -28.15 -1.85
C THR A 543 6.29 -29.04 -3.03
N GLU A 544 5.76 -30.26 -3.07
CA GLU A 544 5.99 -31.21 -4.17
C GLU A 544 5.54 -30.61 -5.51
N HIS A 545 4.34 -30.00 -5.54
CA HIS A 545 3.79 -29.38 -6.73
C HIS A 545 4.65 -28.24 -7.27
N LEU A 546 5.00 -27.27 -6.41
CA LEU A 546 5.74 -26.08 -6.83
C LEU A 546 7.20 -26.41 -7.18
N ALA A 547 7.81 -27.39 -6.50
CA ALA A 547 9.15 -27.88 -6.81
C ALA A 547 9.20 -28.65 -8.14
N GLY A 548 8.17 -29.46 -8.41
CA GLY A 548 8.04 -30.19 -9.67
C GLY A 548 7.69 -29.31 -10.88
N ARG A 549 7.42 -28.03 -10.66
CA ARG A 549 7.08 -27.06 -11.71
C ARG A 549 7.84 -25.74 -11.51
N PRO A 550 9.15 -25.69 -11.81
CA PRO A 550 9.94 -24.47 -11.65
C PRO A 550 9.40 -23.30 -12.49
N PHE A 551 9.36 -22.10 -11.92
CA PHE A 551 8.84 -20.90 -12.58
C PHE A 551 9.46 -20.64 -13.97
N HIS A 552 10.78 -20.71 -14.06
CA HIS A 552 11.55 -20.41 -15.27
C HIS A 552 11.31 -21.40 -16.43
N GLU A 553 10.76 -22.58 -16.14
CA GLU A 553 10.44 -23.63 -17.12
C GLU A 553 8.97 -23.59 -17.54
N HIS A 554 8.06 -23.25 -16.61
CA HIS A 554 6.62 -23.42 -16.82
C HIS A 554 5.80 -22.14 -16.92
N GLU A 555 6.27 -21.03 -16.33
CA GLU A 555 5.42 -19.85 -16.08
C GLU A 555 6.04 -18.52 -16.53
N MET A 556 7.37 -18.45 -16.61
CA MET A 556 8.09 -17.21 -16.90
C MET A 556 7.75 -16.60 -18.27
N VAL A 557 7.49 -17.43 -19.27
CA VAL A 557 7.19 -17.01 -20.64
C VAL A 557 5.73 -17.26 -21.04
N THR A 558 4.86 -17.61 -20.08
CA THR A 558 3.46 -17.87 -20.40
C THR A 558 2.74 -16.56 -20.75
N PRO A 559 1.91 -16.53 -21.81
CA PRO A 559 1.18 -15.33 -22.20
C PRO A 559 0.02 -14.99 -21.24
N HIS A 560 -0.30 -15.90 -20.32
CA HIS A 560 -1.40 -15.80 -19.39
C HIS A 560 -0.91 -15.98 -17.96
N GLU A 561 -1.48 -15.18 -17.07
CA GLU A 561 -1.26 -15.28 -15.64
C GLU A 561 -2.22 -16.31 -15.02
N PRO A 562 -1.83 -16.98 -13.91
CA PRO A 562 -2.68 -17.94 -13.21
C PRO A 562 -4.09 -17.41 -12.94
N TYR A 563 -4.19 -16.16 -12.46
CA TYR A 563 -5.49 -15.54 -12.18
C TYR A 563 -6.31 -15.27 -13.45
N GLY A 564 -5.67 -14.94 -14.58
CA GLY A 564 -6.35 -14.71 -15.85
C GLY A 564 -6.93 -16.00 -16.44
N LEU A 565 -6.24 -17.12 -16.26
CA LEU A 565 -6.74 -18.45 -16.64
C LEU A 565 -8.00 -18.83 -15.84
N HIS A 566 -8.00 -18.57 -14.53
CA HIS A 566 -9.16 -18.85 -13.70
C HIS A 566 -10.32 -17.87 -13.97
N ALA A 567 -10.03 -16.58 -14.17
CA ALA A 567 -11.04 -15.58 -14.57
C ALA A 567 -11.77 -15.98 -15.86
N ARG A 568 -11.05 -16.57 -16.83
CA ARG A 568 -11.64 -17.10 -18.06
C ARG A 568 -12.64 -18.22 -17.76
N SER A 569 -12.26 -19.17 -16.91
CA SER A 569 -13.15 -20.25 -16.48
C SER A 569 -14.43 -19.72 -15.82
N VAL A 570 -14.35 -18.65 -15.02
CA VAL A 570 -15.53 -18.04 -14.38
C VAL A 570 -16.41 -17.30 -15.41
N LEU A 571 -15.82 -16.67 -16.43
CA LEU A 571 -16.56 -16.02 -17.50
C LEU A 571 -17.28 -17.01 -18.43
N GLU A 572 -16.70 -18.21 -18.61
CA GLU A 572 -17.22 -19.30 -19.45
C GLU A 572 -18.28 -20.16 -18.73
N ASP A 573 -18.41 -20.04 -17.40
CA ASP A 573 -19.41 -20.78 -16.63
C ASP A 573 -20.82 -20.19 -16.83
N GLU A 574 -21.60 -20.82 -17.71
CA GLU A 574 -22.97 -20.44 -18.05
C GLU A 574 -23.96 -20.57 -16.88
N THR A 575 -23.58 -21.26 -15.80
CA THR A 575 -24.42 -21.37 -14.59
C THR A 575 -24.40 -20.08 -13.76
N LEU A 576 -23.37 -19.23 -13.98
CA LEU A 576 -23.19 -17.97 -13.30
C LEU A 576 -23.89 -16.81 -14.03
N THR A 577 -24.51 -15.93 -13.25
CA THR A 577 -25.14 -14.69 -13.70
C THR A 577 -24.36 -13.49 -13.19
N LEU A 578 -23.17 -13.28 -13.76
CA LEU A 578 -22.24 -12.23 -13.34
C LEU A 578 -22.84 -10.83 -13.44
N THR A 579 -22.61 -10.00 -12.43
CA THR A 579 -22.96 -8.57 -12.51
C THR A 579 -22.05 -7.84 -13.52
N PRO A 580 -22.49 -6.71 -14.11
CA PRO A 580 -21.66 -5.95 -15.04
C PRO A 580 -20.29 -5.56 -14.46
N ARG A 581 -20.24 -5.19 -13.17
CA ARG A 581 -19.01 -4.82 -12.47
C ARG A 581 -17.99 -5.98 -12.45
N TYR A 582 -18.41 -7.16 -11.99
CA TYR A 582 -17.53 -8.32 -11.88
C TYR A 582 -17.19 -8.94 -13.23
N ARG A 583 -18.12 -8.94 -14.19
CA ARG A 583 -17.82 -9.32 -15.58
C ARG A 583 -16.71 -8.44 -16.16
N SER A 584 -16.82 -7.13 -16.02
CA SER A 584 -15.78 -6.18 -16.48
C SER A 584 -14.44 -6.42 -15.77
N LEU A 585 -14.47 -6.65 -14.45
CA LEU A 585 -13.27 -7.01 -13.70
C LEU A 585 -12.60 -8.27 -14.26
N TYR A 586 -13.33 -9.36 -14.43
CA TYR A 586 -12.75 -10.62 -14.91
C TYR A 586 -12.26 -10.50 -16.35
N GLU A 587 -12.99 -9.78 -17.21
CA GLU A 587 -12.52 -9.51 -18.58
C GLU A 587 -11.19 -8.74 -18.57
N ARG A 588 -11.00 -7.79 -17.64
CA ARG A 588 -9.70 -7.13 -17.45
C ARG A 588 -8.64 -8.11 -16.96
N LEU A 589 -8.96 -9.04 -16.05
CA LEU A 589 -8.02 -10.06 -15.58
C LEU A 589 -7.63 -11.08 -16.68
N VAL A 590 -8.53 -11.38 -17.61
CA VAL A 590 -8.21 -12.20 -18.78
C VAL A 590 -7.33 -11.44 -19.77
N ARG A 591 -7.62 -10.15 -19.97
CA ARG A 591 -6.90 -9.28 -20.92
C ARG A 591 -5.60 -8.72 -20.36
N SER A 592 -5.40 -8.74 -19.05
CA SER A 592 -4.17 -8.28 -18.44
C SER A 592 -3.05 -9.16 -18.97
N ARG A 593 -2.40 -8.67 -20.02
CA ARG A 593 -1.08 -9.11 -20.40
C ARG A 593 -0.20 -8.97 -19.16
N PRO A 594 0.82 -9.82 -18.99
CA PRO A 594 1.84 -9.62 -17.96
C PRO A 594 2.26 -8.14 -17.95
N PHE A 595 1.72 -7.43 -16.97
CA PHE A 595 1.85 -6.01 -16.64
C PHE A 595 2.21 -4.98 -17.73
N ALA A 596 1.46 -4.83 -18.83
CA ALA A 596 1.69 -3.70 -19.77
C ALA A 596 1.37 -2.26 -19.22
N HIS A 597 1.51 -2.00 -17.92
CA HIS A 597 1.03 -0.79 -17.24
C HIS A 597 2.08 0.28 -16.89
N SER A 598 3.40 0.05 -16.98
CA SER A 598 4.37 1.04 -16.48
C SER A 598 4.95 1.98 -17.54
N VAL A 599 5.38 1.49 -18.72
CA VAL A 599 6.18 2.34 -19.63
C VAL A 599 5.35 3.43 -20.33
N ARG A 600 4.03 3.27 -20.43
CA ARG A 600 3.18 4.29 -21.09
C ARG A 600 2.52 5.30 -20.17
N SER A 601 2.32 5.10 -18.87
CA SER A 601 1.51 6.08 -18.10
C SER A 601 2.31 7.30 -17.64
N VAL A 602 3.44 7.12 -16.95
CA VAL A 602 4.19 8.24 -16.35
C VAL A 602 4.98 9.04 -17.40
N ALA A 603 5.60 8.36 -18.37
CA ALA A 603 6.23 9.03 -19.50
C ALA A 603 5.20 9.70 -20.42
N SER A 604 3.98 9.16 -20.56
CA SER A 604 2.95 9.87 -21.32
C SER A 604 2.40 11.07 -20.60
N ASP A 605 2.41 11.15 -19.26
CA ASP A 605 1.93 12.36 -18.58
C ASP A 605 2.93 13.51 -18.74
N ALA A 606 4.23 13.26 -18.56
CA ALA A 606 5.27 14.29 -18.77
C ALA A 606 5.51 14.62 -20.26
N LEU A 607 5.43 13.63 -21.15
CA LEU A 607 5.49 13.84 -22.60
C LEU A 607 4.21 14.50 -23.11
N SER A 608 3.03 14.15 -22.58
CA SER A 608 1.76 14.84 -22.89
C SER A 608 1.78 16.25 -22.37
N GLU A 609 2.30 16.55 -21.18
CA GLU A 609 2.42 17.92 -20.69
C GLU A 609 3.42 18.74 -21.53
N ARG A 610 4.58 18.19 -21.91
CA ARG A 610 5.54 18.88 -22.81
C ARG A 610 4.99 19.06 -24.22
N LEU A 611 4.24 18.09 -24.74
CA LEU A 611 3.66 18.14 -26.08
C LEU A 611 2.40 19.03 -26.10
N LEU A 612 1.60 19.05 -25.03
CA LEU A 612 0.49 19.97 -24.82
C LEU A 612 1.00 21.41 -24.67
N ALA A 613 2.11 21.63 -23.96
CA ALA A 613 2.79 22.93 -23.91
C ALA A 613 3.30 23.36 -25.30
N ARG A 614 3.82 22.43 -26.12
CA ARG A 614 4.20 22.71 -27.52
C ARG A 614 2.98 23.00 -28.40
N MET A 615 1.89 22.25 -28.26
CA MET A 615 0.65 22.50 -28.98
C MET A 615 0.04 23.84 -28.59
N GLN A 616 0.03 24.19 -27.30
CA GLN A 616 -0.44 25.49 -26.82
C GLN A 616 0.45 26.63 -27.32
N ALA A 617 1.77 26.46 -27.32
CA ALA A 617 2.69 27.45 -27.91
C ALA A 617 2.48 27.62 -29.42
N HIS A 618 2.19 26.53 -30.15
CA HIS A 618 1.95 26.58 -31.59
C HIS A 618 0.58 27.17 -31.93
N VAL A 619 -0.46 26.81 -31.19
CA VAL A 619 -1.81 27.40 -31.28
C VAL A 619 -1.76 28.89 -30.97
N TRP A 620 -0.98 29.31 -29.97
CA TRP A 620 -0.79 30.72 -29.63
C TRP A 620 -0.04 31.49 -30.74
N GLN A 621 0.97 30.88 -31.37
CA GLN A 621 1.69 31.49 -32.50
C GLN A 621 0.82 31.65 -33.76
N ILE A 622 -0.07 30.68 -34.03
CA ILE A 622 -0.99 30.71 -35.18
C ILE A 622 -2.12 31.73 -34.94
N THR A 623 -2.72 31.73 -33.74
CA THR A 623 -3.78 32.70 -33.38
C THR A 623 -3.29 34.14 -33.26
N ALA A 624 -2.00 34.37 -33.02
CA ALA A 624 -1.42 35.71 -33.00
C ALA A 624 -1.06 36.26 -34.39
N ALA A 625 -1.05 35.44 -35.45
CA ALA A 625 -0.49 35.81 -36.75
C ALA A 625 -1.49 35.86 -37.92
N VAL A 626 -2.73 35.34 -37.79
CA VAL A 626 -3.61 35.14 -38.95
C VAL A 626 -4.95 35.89 -38.84
N PRO A 627 -5.37 36.67 -39.85
CA PRO A 627 -6.69 37.32 -39.90
C PRO A 627 -7.87 36.34 -40.04
N PRO A 628 -9.10 36.74 -39.68
CA PRO A 628 -10.23 35.83 -39.39
C PRO A 628 -10.84 35.04 -40.57
N HIS A 629 -10.27 35.11 -41.77
CA HIS A 629 -10.95 34.64 -42.99
C HIS A 629 -10.48 33.28 -43.55
N ASP A 630 -9.49 32.61 -42.94
CA ASP A 630 -8.98 31.29 -43.40
C ASP A 630 -9.08 30.14 -42.37
N ALA A 631 -9.91 30.28 -41.34
CA ALA A 631 -10.01 29.33 -40.22
C ALA A 631 -10.44 27.88 -40.58
N LEU A 632 -10.97 27.64 -41.79
CA LEU A 632 -11.58 26.36 -42.16
C LEU A 632 -10.54 25.32 -42.62
N ALA A 633 -9.49 25.74 -43.32
CA ALA A 633 -8.42 24.85 -43.78
C ALA A 633 -7.51 24.43 -42.60
N GLU A 634 -7.24 25.34 -41.68
CA GLU A 634 -6.43 25.09 -40.49
C GLU A 634 -7.17 24.23 -39.46
N ALA A 635 -8.50 24.36 -39.33
CA ALA A 635 -9.31 23.44 -38.53
C ALA A 635 -9.23 21.99 -39.03
N ALA A 636 -9.13 21.79 -40.35
CA ALA A 636 -8.96 20.47 -40.94
C ALA A 636 -7.56 19.88 -40.63
N GLU A 637 -6.51 20.70 -40.67
CA GLU A 637 -5.17 20.29 -40.24
C GLU A 637 -5.12 19.94 -38.74
N MET A 638 -5.79 20.72 -37.87
CA MET A 638 -5.87 20.41 -36.44
C MET A 638 -6.60 19.09 -36.16
N VAL A 639 -7.68 18.80 -36.90
CA VAL A 639 -8.40 17.52 -36.83
C VAL A 639 -7.52 16.37 -37.32
N GLN A 640 -6.73 16.58 -38.37
CA GLN A 640 -5.81 15.57 -38.89
C GLN A 640 -4.65 15.29 -37.91
N LEU A 641 -4.14 16.33 -37.23
CA LEU A 641 -3.12 16.21 -36.19
C LEU A 641 -3.68 15.45 -34.96
N ALA A 642 -4.91 15.77 -34.53
CA ALA A 642 -5.59 15.07 -33.44
C ALA A 642 -5.89 13.59 -33.78
N ASN A 643 -6.26 13.28 -35.03
CA ASN A 643 -6.46 11.91 -35.49
C ASN A 643 -5.15 11.12 -35.66
N THR A 644 -4.04 11.81 -35.90
CA THR A 644 -2.70 11.20 -35.91
C THR A 644 -2.24 10.90 -34.48
N TYR A 645 -2.56 11.79 -33.53
CA TYR A 645 -2.35 11.60 -32.10
C TYR A 645 -3.12 10.38 -31.57
N ALA A 646 -4.43 10.25 -31.87
CA ALA A 646 -5.26 9.13 -31.44
C ALA A 646 -4.68 7.76 -31.88
N ARG A 647 -4.13 7.70 -33.10
CA ARG A 647 -3.50 6.49 -33.65
C ARG A 647 -2.17 6.14 -32.98
N LEU A 648 -1.34 7.14 -32.63
CA LEU A 648 -0.04 6.92 -31.98
C LEU A 648 -0.17 6.45 -30.52
N VAL A 649 -1.18 6.92 -29.80
CA VAL A 649 -1.43 6.51 -28.39
C VAL A 649 -2.18 5.18 -28.27
N GLY A 650 -2.50 4.52 -29.38
CA GLY A 650 -3.22 3.24 -29.39
C GLY A 650 -4.70 3.37 -29.00
N SER A 651 -5.26 4.58 -29.07
CA SER A 651 -6.69 4.78 -28.94
C SER A 651 -7.35 4.41 -30.26
N SER A 652 -8.22 3.39 -30.24
CA SER A 652 -9.03 3.00 -31.41
C SER A 652 -10.14 4.01 -31.72
N ALA A 653 -10.23 5.12 -30.99
CA ALA A 653 -11.17 6.18 -31.28
C ALA A 653 -10.73 6.94 -32.53
N SER A 654 -11.26 6.52 -33.68
CA SER A 654 -11.48 7.48 -34.77
C SER A 654 -12.55 8.45 -34.27
N PHE A 655 -12.30 9.76 -34.34
CA PHE A 655 -13.35 10.76 -34.15
C PHE A 655 -14.30 10.67 -35.35
N GLY A 656 -15.18 9.67 -35.34
CA GLY A 656 -16.02 9.33 -36.48
C GLY A 656 -16.93 8.11 -36.35
N ASP A 657 -16.90 7.31 -35.28
CA ASP A 657 -17.80 6.15 -35.18
C ASP A 657 -18.58 6.07 -33.86
N LYS A 658 -19.88 5.82 -34.00
CA LYS A 658 -20.89 5.79 -32.95
C LYS A 658 -20.89 4.41 -32.27
N ASP A 659 -21.22 4.42 -30.98
CA ASP A 659 -21.61 3.29 -30.13
C ASP A 659 -20.54 2.71 -29.20
N THR A 660 -20.44 3.30 -28.00
CA THR A 660 -20.50 2.55 -26.71
C THR A 660 -20.65 3.55 -25.55
N GLU A 661 -21.89 3.95 -25.25
CA GLU A 661 -22.21 4.82 -24.11
C GLU A 661 -22.50 3.98 -22.84
N LEU A 662 -21.83 4.34 -21.73
CA LEU A 662 -22.16 3.87 -20.38
C LEU A 662 -23.59 4.30 -19.99
N PRO A 663 -24.34 3.50 -19.18
CA PRO A 663 -25.72 3.79 -18.85
C PRO A 663 -25.84 5.08 -18.01
N ARG A 664 -26.50 6.09 -18.60
CA ARG A 664 -26.74 7.42 -18.03
C ARG A 664 -27.80 7.39 -16.92
N ALA A 665 -27.65 8.23 -15.90
CA ALA A 665 -28.82 8.82 -15.25
C ALA A 665 -29.48 9.75 -16.28
N HIS A 666 -30.59 9.34 -16.88
CA HIS A 666 -31.17 10.01 -18.05
C HIS A 666 -31.65 11.44 -17.72
N THR A 667 -30.86 12.47 -18.05
CA THR A 667 -31.42 13.75 -18.47
C THR A 667 -32.33 13.46 -19.68
N PRO A 668 -33.61 13.86 -19.68
CA PRO A 668 -34.50 13.60 -20.81
C PRO A 668 -33.88 14.04 -22.14
N PRO A 669 -34.05 13.27 -23.24
CA PRO A 669 -33.55 13.70 -24.56
C PRO A 669 -33.97 15.14 -24.88
N GLY A 670 -33.01 15.95 -25.35
CA GLY A 670 -33.22 17.37 -25.60
C GLY A 670 -33.19 18.26 -24.35
N SER A 671 -32.69 17.75 -23.21
CA SER A 671 -32.47 18.56 -22.02
C SER A 671 -31.04 18.44 -21.47
N LYS A 672 -30.59 19.48 -20.75
CA LYS A 672 -29.27 19.56 -20.09
C LYS A 672 -29.43 19.92 -18.62
N ALA A 673 -28.68 19.28 -17.74
CA ALA A 673 -28.54 19.64 -16.33
C ALA A 673 -27.28 20.50 -16.13
N ILE A 674 -27.46 21.75 -15.68
CA ILE A 674 -26.36 22.71 -15.49
C ILE A 674 -26.21 23.03 -14.00
N GLY A 675 -25.10 22.63 -13.40
CA GLY A 675 -24.80 22.97 -12.01
C GLY A 675 -24.55 24.47 -11.86
N VAL A 676 -25.09 25.12 -10.83
CA VAL A 676 -24.77 26.52 -10.51
C VAL A 676 -24.35 26.64 -9.06
N THR A 677 -23.36 27.47 -8.75
CA THR A 677 -22.89 27.65 -7.36
C THR A 677 -24.06 28.02 -6.44
N ALA A 678 -24.30 27.20 -5.40
CA ALA A 678 -25.51 27.29 -4.57
C ALA A 678 -25.47 28.37 -3.47
N SER A 679 -24.28 28.75 -2.97
CA SER A 679 -24.13 29.50 -1.72
C SER A 679 -23.16 30.69 -1.83
N LYS A 680 -21.94 30.56 -1.29
CA LYS A 680 -20.92 31.62 -1.31
C LYS A 680 -20.68 31.99 -2.77
N TYR A 681 -20.85 33.27 -3.09
CA TYR A 681 -20.72 33.86 -4.43
C TYR A 681 -21.81 33.51 -5.46
N ALA A 682 -22.97 33.02 -5.01
CA ALA A 682 -24.11 32.76 -5.90
C ALA A 682 -24.51 33.99 -6.74
N ASP A 683 -24.41 35.19 -6.18
CA ASP A 683 -24.66 36.47 -6.83
C ASP A 683 -23.81 36.66 -8.10
N LYS A 684 -22.54 36.22 -8.08
CA LYS A 684 -21.64 36.31 -9.24
C LYS A 684 -22.05 35.34 -10.34
N THR A 685 -22.41 34.10 -9.98
CA THR A 685 -22.93 33.13 -10.95
C THR A 685 -24.28 33.54 -11.53
N ASP A 686 -25.12 34.22 -10.74
CA ASP A 686 -26.42 34.74 -11.19
C ASP A 686 -26.24 35.91 -12.15
N LYS A 687 -25.33 36.84 -11.82
CA LYS A 687 -24.94 37.94 -12.70
C LYS A 687 -24.40 37.40 -14.03
N PHE A 688 -23.51 36.41 -13.99
CA PHE A 688 -22.99 35.78 -15.20
C PHE A 688 -24.08 35.10 -16.04
N ALA A 689 -24.97 34.34 -15.39
CA ALA A 689 -26.10 33.70 -16.08
C ALA A 689 -27.00 34.72 -16.77
N LEU A 690 -27.27 35.85 -16.13
CA LEU A 690 -28.09 36.92 -16.69
C LEU A 690 -27.39 37.61 -17.87
N GLU A 691 -26.15 38.06 -17.66
CA GLU A 691 -25.43 38.90 -18.62
C GLU A 691 -24.93 38.12 -19.84
N HIS A 692 -24.47 36.88 -19.65
CA HIS A 692 -23.83 36.09 -20.71
C HIS A 692 -24.69 34.97 -21.25
N LEU A 693 -25.58 34.39 -20.44
CA LEU A 693 -26.42 33.25 -20.84
C LEU A 693 -27.88 33.66 -21.12
N GLY A 694 -28.28 34.90 -20.78
CA GLY A 694 -29.66 35.35 -20.97
C GLY A 694 -30.65 34.72 -20.01
N VAL A 695 -30.19 34.26 -18.84
CA VAL A 695 -31.00 33.55 -17.85
C VAL A 695 -31.02 34.28 -16.52
N LYS A 696 -32.21 34.67 -16.08
CA LYS A 696 -32.43 35.16 -14.72
C LYS A 696 -32.69 33.97 -13.79
N LEU A 697 -31.83 33.78 -12.80
CA LEU A 697 -31.99 32.74 -11.77
C LEU A 697 -32.77 33.33 -10.59
N ASP A 698 -33.85 32.66 -10.19
CA ASP A 698 -34.69 33.02 -9.04
C ASP A 698 -34.42 32.02 -7.90
N ARG A 699 -33.60 32.48 -6.95
CA ARG A 699 -33.17 31.71 -5.78
C ARG A 699 -34.15 31.94 -4.63
N PRO A 700 -34.85 30.91 -4.14
CA PRO A 700 -35.68 31.04 -2.95
C PRO A 700 -34.85 31.43 -1.72
N ILE A 701 -35.44 32.22 -0.83
CA ILE A 701 -34.82 32.60 0.45
C ILE A 701 -34.54 31.34 1.29
N GLY A 702 -33.35 31.26 1.87
CA GLY A 702 -32.91 30.17 2.75
C GLY A 702 -32.16 29.04 2.05
N ARG A 703 -32.08 27.86 2.70
CA ARG A 703 -31.33 26.68 2.20
C ARG A 703 -32.19 25.80 1.29
N CYS A 704 -32.92 26.39 0.35
CA CYS A 704 -33.74 25.62 -0.59
C CYS A 704 -32.95 25.33 -1.87
N LEU A 705 -32.83 24.04 -2.21
CA LEU A 705 -32.11 23.56 -3.40
C LEU A 705 -32.93 23.66 -4.70
N ARG A 706 -34.16 24.19 -4.63
CA ARG A 706 -34.99 24.39 -5.82
C ARG A 706 -34.68 25.75 -6.42
N LEU A 707 -34.27 25.75 -7.68
CA LEU A 707 -33.99 26.97 -8.43
C LEU A 707 -35.05 27.15 -9.51
N LYS A 708 -35.69 28.32 -9.54
CA LYS A 708 -36.49 28.73 -10.69
C LYS A 708 -35.61 29.55 -11.62
N HIS A 709 -35.93 29.56 -12.90
CA HIS A 709 -35.24 30.41 -13.85
C HIS A 709 -36.18 30.92 -14.94
N GLU A 710 -35.84 32.06 -15.50
CA GLU A 710 -36.53 32.73 -16.59
C GLU A 710 -35.51 33.03 -17.69
N VAL A 711 -35.81 32.63 -18.93
CA VAL A 711 -34.98 32.99 -20.10
C VAL A 711 -35.39 34.38 -20.55
N VAL A 712 -34.56 35.37 -20.25
CA VAL A 712 -34.82 36.79 -20.55
C VAL A 712 -34.22 37.24 -21.89
N ASP A 713 -33.22 36.51 -22.39
CA ASP A 713 -32.61 36.74 -23.70
C ASP A 713 -32.47 35.39 -24.44
N PRO A 714 -33.46 35.03 -25.27
CA PRO A 714 -33.48 33.76 -26.00
C PRO A 714 -32.29 33.58 -26.94
N ALA A 715 -31.72 34.66 -27.48
CA ALA A 715 -30.59 34.60 -28.40
C ALA A 715 -29.30 34.21 -27.66
N LYS A 716 -29.04 34.79 -26.49
CA LYS A 716 -27.92 34.37 -25.63
C LYS A 716 -28.08 32.93 -25.15
N PHE A 717 -29.31 32.55 -24.78
CA PHE A 717 -29.62 31.20 -24.33
C PHE A 717 -29.37 30.15 -25.42
N ALA A 718 -29.91 30.39 -26.63
CA ALA A 718 -29.72 29.51 -27.78
C ALA A 718 -28.24 29.38 -28.15
N ARG A 719 -27.48 30.49 -28.10
CA ARG A 719 -26.02 30.48 -28.33
C ARG A 719 -25.26 29.64 -27.30
N ALA A 720 -25.66 29.69 -26.02
CA ALA A 720 -24.98 28.97 -24.95
C ALA A 720 -25.29 27.47 -24.91
N PHE A 721 -26.54 27.08 -25.19
CA PHE A 721 -27.01 25.71 -24.95
C PHE A 721 -27.47 24.95 -26.20
N GLY A 722 -27.81 25.67 -27.29
CA GLY A 722 -28.44 25.17 -28.50
C GLY A 722 -29.92 25.57 -28.60
N GLU A 723 -30.41 25.77 -29.83
CA GLU A 723 -31.85 26.01 -30.07
C GLU A 723 -32.70 24.81 -29.64
N GLY A 724 -33.86 25.08 -29.02
CA GLY A 724 -34.80 24.05 -28.59
C GLY A 724 -34.36 23.19 -27.39
N VAL A 725 -33.18 23.45 -26.81
CA VAL A 725 -32.66 22.69 -25.66
C VAL A 725 -33.33 23.17 -24.37
N ARG A 726 -33.87 22.23 -23.58
CA ARG A 726 -34.38 22.52 -22.23
C ARG A 726 -33.24 22.47 -21.22
N VAL A 727 -33.08 23.51 -20.41
CA VAL A 727 -32.00 23.55 -19.40
C VAL A 727 -32.59 23.49 -18.00
N HIS A 728 -32.03 22.62 -17.17
CA HIS A 728 -32.34 22.50 -15.75
C HIS A 728 -31.14 22.99 -14.94
N PHE A 729 -31.28 24.12 -14.26
CA PHE A 729 -30.23 24.62 -13.40
C PHE A 729 -30.31 23.97 -12.00
N VAL A 730 -29.20 23.40 -11.55
CA VAL A 730 -29.11 22.62 -10.30
C VAL A 730 -28.18 23.33 -9.33
N PRO A 731 -28.68 23.89 -8.21
CA PRO A 731 -27.84 24.44 -7.16
C PRO A 731 -26.88 23.38 -6.64
N THR A 732 -25.58 23.59 -6.87
CA THR A 732 -24.52 22.64 -6.56
C THR A 732 -23.44 23.34 -5.73
N LYS A 733 -22.88 22.65 -4.74
CA LYS A 733 -21.72 23.18 -4.02
C LYS A 733 -20.49 23.14 -4.95
N PRO A 734 -19.65 24.18 -4.99
CA PRO A 734 -18.46 24.23 -5.84
C PRO A 734 -17.63 22.92 -5.85
N LYS A 735 -17.31 22.40 -4.66
CA LYS A 735 -16.53 21.16 -4.49
C LYS A 735 -17.14 19.89 -5.11
N ASP A 736 -18.47 19.84 -5.27
CA ASP A 736 -19.18 18.66 -5.79
C ASP A 736 -19.30 18.72 -7.33
N ILE A 737 -19.15 19.90 -7.94
CA ILE A 737 -19.35 20.12 -9.39
C ILE A 737 -18.44 19.21 -10.25
N PRO A 738 -17.12 19.13 -10.04
CA PRO A 738 -16.27 18.31 -10.90
C PRO A 738 -16.60 16.82 -10.85
N GLY A 739 -16.95 16.31 -9.67
CA GLY A 739 -17.36 14.92 -9.50
C GLY A 739 -18.68 14.61 -10.23
N LEU A 740 -19.66 15.51 -10.12
CA LEU A 740 -20.95 15.36 -10.79
C LEU A 740 -20.84 15.49 -12.32
N LEU A 741 -19.93 16.33 -12.82
CA LEU A 741 -19.59 16.37 -14.25
C LEU A 741 -18.93 15.06 -14.69
N ALA A 742 -17.93 14.56 -13.96
CA ALA A 742 -17.24 13.31 -14.29
C ALA A 742 -18.20 12.11 -14.32
N GLN A 743 -19.18 12.07 -13.42
CA GLN A 743 -20.22 11.04 -13.35
C GLN A 743 -21.30 11.18 -14.43
N GLY A 744 -21.34 12.30 -15.15
CA GLY A 744 -22.40 12.60 -16.11
C GLY A 744 -23.75 12.95 -15.48
N THR A 745 -23.77 13.27 -14.17
CA THR A 745 -24.96 13.79 -13.47
C THR A 745 -25.24 15.23 -13.87
N LEU A 746 -24.21 15.99 -14.23
CA LEU A 746 -24.30 17.32 -14.83
C LEU A 746 -23.76 17.29 -16.26
N ASP A 747 -24.42 18.03 -17.16
CA ASP A 747 -23.97 18.26 -18.54
C ASP A 747 -23.06 19.50 -18.63
N GLY A 748 -23.11 20.37 -17.64
CA GLY A 748 -22.27 21.55 -17.53
C GLY A 748 -22.41 22.22 -16.17
N ALA A 749 -21.66 23.29 -15.95
CA ALA A 749 -21.73 24.09 -14.74
C ALA A 749 -21.42 25.57 -14.99
N VAL A 750 -22.09 26.46 -14.26
CA VAL A 750 -21.70 27.86 -14.11
C VAL A 750 -21.00 28.01 -12.77
N THR A 751 -19.67 28.14 -12.81
CA THR A 751 -18.81 28.17 -11.62
C THR A 751 -17.51 28.91 -11.90
N TYR A 752 -16.60 28.97 -10.92
CA TYR A 752 -15.30 29.60 -11.02
C TYR A 752 -14.27 28.68 -11.68
N ASN A 753 -13.30 29.26 -12.39
CA ASN A 753 -12.12 28.50 -12.84
C ASN A 753 -11.37 27.85 -11.69
N SER A 754 -11.34 28.45 -10.50
CA SER A 754 -10.65 27.82 -9.36
C SER A 754 -11.21 26.43 -9.02
N VAL A 755 -12.50 26.20 -9.27
CA VAL A 755 -13.16 24.90 -9.08
C VAL A 755 -12.74 23.92 -10.19
N MET A 756 -12.73 24.39 -11.44
CA MET A 756 -12.57 23.55 -12.62
C MET A 756 -11.11 23.31 -13.02
N ASP A 757 -10.19 24.23 -12.71
CA ASP A 757 -8.75 24.13 -13.00
C ASP A 757 -8.09 22.99 -12.20
N ASN A 758 -8.70 22.59 -11.08
CA ASN A 758 -8.30 21.39 -10.35
C ASN A 758 -8.60 20.10 -11.14
N PHE A 759 -9.50 20.15 -12.13
CA PHE A 759 -10.02 19.02 -12.89
C PHE A 759 -10.17 19.36 -14.39
N PRO A 760 -9.09 19.74 -15.11
CA PRO A 760 -9.19 20.26 -16.47
C PRO A 760 -9.71 19.26 -17.50
N THR A 761 -9.77 17.97 -17.15
CA THR A 761 -10.20 16.88 -18.03
C THR A 761 -11.70 16.61 -18.01
N VAL A 762 -12.48 17.24 -17.10
CA VAL A 762 -13.91 16.91 -16.95
C VAL A 762 -14.84 17.82 -17.76
N ALA A 763 -14.38 19.02 -18.13
CA ALA A 763 -15.19 19.98 -18.88
C ALA A 763 -14.34 20.98 -19.68
N ARG A 764 -14.92 21.50 -20.76
CA ARG A 764 -14.40 22.63 -21.55
C ARG A 764 -15.06 23.94 -21.17
N LEU A 765 -14.31 25.02 -21.18
CA LEU A 765 -14.83 26.37 -21.00
C LEU A 765 -15.53 26.86 -22.28
N VAL A 766 -16.78 27.31 -22.16
CA VAL A 766 -17.62 27.76 -23.29
C VAL A 766 -17.75 29.28 -23.32
N ALA A 767 -17.97 29.88 -22.16
CA ALA A 767 -18.05 31.33 -21.99
C ALA A 767 -17.51 31.68 -20.62
N ALA A 768 -16.87 32.84 -20.49
CA ALA A 768 -16.34 33.31 -19.22
C ALA A 768 -16.34 34.83 -19.14
N THR A 769 -16.37 35.34 -17.91
CA THR A 769 -16.04 36.73 -17.60
C THR A 769 -15.09 36.77 -16.40
N PRO A 770 -14.05 37.63 -16.44
CA PRO A 770 -13.29 37.98 -15.25
C PRO A 770 -14.19 38.52 -14.14
N ASP A 771 -13.94 38.11 -12.91
CA ASP A 771 -14.56 38.69 -11.72
C ASP A 771 -13.56 39.65 -11.05
N PRO A 772 -13.82 40.97 -11.07
CA PRO A 772 -12.90 41.97 -10.52
C PRO A 772 -12.92 42.02 -8.99
N ASP A 773 -13.87 41.36 -8.34
CA ASP A 773 -14.11 41.52 -6.90
C ASP A 773 -13.48 40.40 -6.07
N ILE A 774 -13.19 39.25 -6.68
CA ILE A 774 -12.65 38.07 -5.97
C ILE A 774 -11.22 37.74 -6.39
N TYR A 775 -10.46 37.17 -5.46
CA TYR A 775 -9.10 36.68 -5.68
C TYR A 775 -8.84 35.43 -4.84
N LEU A 776 -7.87 34.59 -5.22
CA LEU A 776 -7.45 33.40 -4.46
C LEU A 776 -6.17 33.73 -3.72
N ALA A 777 -6.11 33.48 -2.42
CA ALA A 777 -4.96 33.78 -1.58
C ALA A 777 -4.60 32.62 -0.65
N LEU A 778 -3.34 32.58 -0.21
CA LEU A 778 -2.93 31.91 1.01
C LEU A 778 -3.08 32.89 2.17
N ILE A 779 -3.76 32.43 3.21
CA ILE A 779 -4.04 33.20 4.42
C ILE A 779 -3.41 32.54 5.64
N SER A 780 -3.18 33.34 6.67
CA SER A 780 -2.62 32.92 7.95
C SER A 780 -3.36 33.58 9.11
N ARG A 781 -3.08 33.14 10.34
CA ARG A 781 -3.48 33.91 11.54
C ARG A 781 -2.80 35.29 11.51
N ARG A 782 -3.48 36.33 11.99
CA ARG A 782 -2.95 37.70 12.07
C ARG A 782 -1.65 37.70 12.88
N GLY A 783 -0.60 38.31 12.33
CA GLY A 783 0.71 38.39 12.99
C GLY A 783 1.58 37.13 12.93
N ALA A 784 1.10 36.04 12.30
CA ALA A 784 1.92 34.85 12.08
C ALA A 784 3.16 35.20 11.23
N ARG A 785 4.34 34.77 11.68
CA ARG A 785 5.59 34.95 10.93
C ARG A 785 5.77 33.77 9.97
N ILE A 786 5.57 34.03 8.68
CA ILE A 786 5.72 33.03 7.64
C ILE A 786 7.04 33.27 6.90
N ASP A 787 8.00 32.36 7.10
CA ASP A 787 9.28 32.35 6.39
C ASP A 787 9.46 31.01 5.68
N THR A 788 9.32 31.01 4.36
CA THR A 788 9.40 29.80 3.53
C THR A 788 10.79 29.16 3.54
N ARG A 789 11.84 29.90 3.93
CA ARG A 789 13.21 29.37 4.01
C ARG A 789 13.46 28.53 5.26
N SER A 790 12.61 28.68 6.28
CA SER A 790 12.68 27.88 7.49
C SER A 790 12.01 26.52 7.35
N TRP A 791 11.27 26.32 6.25
CA TRP A 791 10.56 25.07 5.99
C TRP A 791 11.53 24.03 5.44
N THR A 792 11.52 22.83 6.04
CA THR A 792 12.41 21.72 5.66
C THR A 792 11.62 20.42 5.62
N SER A 793 12.23 19.34 5.11
CA SER A 793 11.63 18.00 5.17
C SER A 793 11.39 17.51 6.61
N ASP A 794 12.20 17.97 7.56
CA ASP A 794 12.10 17.59 8.98
C ASP A 794 11.08 18.45 9.74
N ALA A 795 10.76 19.63 9.21
CA ALA A 795 9.79 20.57 9.76
C ALA A 795 8.95 21.19 8.64
N PRO A 796 8.09 20.40 7.96
CA PRO A 796 7.36 20.88 6.81
C PRO A 796 6.25 21.84 7.22
N ALA A 797 6.01 22.87 6.41
CA ALA A 797 4.86 23.73 6.58
C ALA A 797 3.56 22.99 6.25
N ARG A 798 2.64 22.92 7.20
CA ARG A 798 1.34 22.27 7.02
C ARG A 798 0.31 23.27 6.50
N ILE A 799 -0.28 22.94 5.36
CA ILE A 799 -1.17 23.83 4.61
C ILE A 799 -2.50 23.11 4.35
N ALA A 800 -3.62 23.68 4.80
CA ALA A 800 -4.95 23.18 4.46
C ALA A 800 -5.43 23.84 3.15
N ALA A 801 -5.71 23.05 2.10
CA ALA A 801 -6.10 23.63 0.82
C ALA A 801 -7.31 22.96 0.15
N GLU A 802 -8.26 23.76 -0.34
CA GLU A 802 -9.28 23.32 -1.29
C GLU A 802 -8.71 23.28 -2.73
N HIS A 803 -7.82 24.23 -3.07
CA HIS A 803 -7.25 24.43 -4.40
C HIS A 803 -5.79 23.94 -4.50
N VAL A 804 -5.57 22.66 -4.15
CA VAL A 804 -4.23 22.05 -4.02
C VAL A 804 -3.31 22.30 -5.22
N ARG A 805 -3.80 22.18 -6.46
CA ARG A 805 -2.94 22.37 -7.66
C ARG A 805 -2.42 23.80 -7.76
N MET A 806 -3.28 24.79 -7.48
CA MET A 806 -2.93 26.21 -7.50
C MET A 806 -1.97 26.56 -6.37
N VAL A 807 -2.16 26.01 -5.17
CA VAL A 807 -1.23 26.20 -4.05
C VAL A 807 0.14 25.62 -4.37
N ARG A 808 0.23 24.38 -4.88
CA ARG A 808 1.52 23.77 -5.26
C ARG A 808 2.24 24.56 -6.34
N ALA A 809 1.52 24.97 -7.38
CA ALA A 809 2.08 25.78 -8.46
C ALA A 809 2.64 27.10 -7.92
N HIS A 810 1.89 27.77 -7.04
CA HIS A 810 2.34 29.02 -6.42
C HIS A 810 3.58 28.84 -5.54
N LEU A 811 3.61 27.82 -4.66
CA LEU A 811 4.77 27.53 -3.81
C LEU A 811 6.01 27.16 -4.64
N THR A 812 5.81 26.44 -5.74
CA THR A 812 6.89 26.13 -6.70
C THR A 812 7.44 27.41 -7.33
N CYS A 813 6.57 28.35 -7.72
CA CYS A 813 7.01 29.66 -8.23
C CYS A 813 7.76 30.49 -7.19
N LEU A 814 7.50 30.30 -5.89
CA LEU A 814 8.25 30.91 -4.79
C LEU A 814 9.60 30.20 -4.50
N GLY A 815 9.92 29.11 -5.22
CA GLY A 815 11.13 28.33 -5.01
C GLY A 815 11.08 27.45 -3.76
N VAL A 816 9.89 27.15 -3.24
CA VAL A 816 9.72 26.24 -2.09
C VAL A 816 9.73 24.80 -2.60
N PRO A 817 10.67 23.95 -2.13
CA PRO A 817 10.76 22.58 -2.63
C PRO A 817 9.59 21.73 -2.09
N PRO A 818 9.09 20.73 -2.86
CA PRO A 818 7.90 19.96 -2.50
C PRO A 818 7.98 19.23 -1.15
N GLU A 819 9.16 18.86 -0.71
CA GLU A 819 9.41 18.19 0.57
C GLU A 819 9.33 19.14 1.78
N ALA A 820 9.41 20.46 1.57
CA ALA A 820 9.36 21.45 2.65
C ALA A 820 7.92 21.80 3.09
N TYR A 821 6.89 21.23 2.46
CA TYR A 821 5.51 21.50 2.85
C TYR A 821 4.61 20.28 2.68
N GLU A 822 3.57 20.22 3.50
CA GLU A 822 2.53 19.21 3.43
C GLU A 822 1.19 19.89 3.15
N ILE A 823 0.57 19.59 2.01
CA ILE A 823 -0.77 20.11 1.71
C ILE A 823 -1.80 19.04 2.02
N GLN A 824 -2.61 19.30 3.05
CA GLN A 824 -3.80 18.52 3.31
C GLN A 824 -4.95 19.05 2.47
N ARG A 825 -5.45 18.21 1.56
CA ARG A 825 -6.67 18.53 0.81
C ARG A 825 -7.85 18.52 1.76
N VAL A 826 -8.62 19.60 1.78
CA VAL A 826 -9.81 19.73 2.63
C VAL A 826 -11.09 19.88 1.81
N LEU A 827 -12.21 19.43 2.36
CA LEU A 827 -13.52 19.46 1.70
C LEU A 827 -14.46 20.47 2.37
N GLY A 828 -14.28 21.76 2.09
CA GLY A 828 -15.08 22.84 2.68
C GLY A 828 -14.27 24.12 2.75
N SER A 829 -14.70 25.08 3.58
CA SER A 829 -13.90 26.29 3.79
C SER A 829 -12.60 25.92 4.50
N SER A 830 -11.49 25.95 3.77
CA SER A 830 -10.13 25.80 4.29
C SER A 830 -9.82 26.79 5.42
N GLU A 831 -10.44 27.98 5.41
CA GLU A 831 -10.42 28.96 6.51
C GLU A 831 -10.75 28.31 7.87
N SER A 832 -11.73 27.40 7.93
CA SER A 832 -12.18 26.81 9.19
C SER A 832 -11.11 25.92 9.85
N TYR A 833 -10.12 25.45 9.08
CA TYR A 833 -9.00 24.68 9.60
C TYR A 833 -7.95 25.54 10.28
N LEU A 834 -7.84 26.84 9.96
CA LEU A 834 -7.02 27.76 10.77
C LEU A 834 -7.78 28.21 12.02
N VAL A 835 -9.07 28.52 11.87
CA VAL A 835 -9.89 29.07 12.96
C VAL A 835 -10.15 28.05 14.07
N ASN A 836 -10.43 26.80 13.71
CA ASN A 836 -10.81 25.75 14.68
C ASN A 836 -9.68 24.79 15.03
N ASP A 837 -8.43 25.19 14.80
CA ASP A 837 -7.26 24.36 15.10
C ASP A 837 -6.57 24.83 16.38
N PRO A 838 -6.94 24.26 17.54
CA PRO A 838 -6.48 24.74 18.84
C PRO A 838 -5.00 24.43 19.11
N ARG A 839 -4.35 23.60 18.29
CA ARG A 839 -2.92 23.29 18.45
C ARG A 839 -2.04 23.93 17.39
N GLU A 840 -2.63 24.80 16.56
CA GLU A 840 -1.92 25.51 15.48
C GLU A 840 -1.13 24.57 14.56
N HIS A 841 -1.67 23.37 14.30
CA HIS A 841 -1.08 22.43 13.35
C HIS A 841 -0.94 23.02 11.95
N TYR A 842 -1.91 23.81 11.48
CA TYR A 842 -1.84 24.44 10.17
C TYR A 842 -1.23 25.82 10.25
N LEU A 843 -0.22 26.03 9.40
CA LEU A 843 0.47 27.31 9.24
C LEU A 843 -0.28 28.23 8.28
N LEU A 844 -0.80 27.66 7.19
CA LEU A 844 -1.49 28.37 6.12
C LEU A 844 -2.76 27.63 5.71
N CYS A 845 -3.69 28.35 5.10
CA CYS A 845 -4.71 27.74 4.27
C CYS A 845 -5.00 28.60 3.04
N ASP A 846 -5.60 28.04 1.99
CA ASP A 846 -6.06 28.84 0.85
C ASP A 846 -7.45 29.43 1.10
N ALA A 847 -7.81 30.52 0.45
CA ALA A 847 -9.15 31.10 0.53
C ALA A 847 -9.46 31.94 -0.72
N VAL A 848 -10.69 31.82 -1.22
CA VAL A 848 -11.24 32.80 -2.16
C VAL A 848 -11.75 33.97 -1.34
N VAL A 849 -11.22 35.18 -1.60
CA VAL A 849 -11.50 36.40 -0.84
C VAL A 849 -12.20 37.43 -1.73
N SER A 850 -13.30 38.00 -1.25
CA SER A 850 -14.02 39.11 -1.91
C SER A 850 -13.76 40.46 -1.23
N THR A 851 -14.33 40.62 -0.03
CA THR A 851 -14.28 41.86 0.77
C THR A 851 -13.23 41.82 1.88
N GLY A 852 -12.79 40.61 2.26
CA GLY A 852 -11.92 40.38 3.42
C GLY A 852 -12.64 40.47 4.78
N SER A 853 -13.96 40.66 4.84
CA SER A 853 -14.69 40.78 6.12
C SER A 853 -14.56 39.51 6.97
N THR A 854 -14.73 38.33 6.36
CA THR A 854 -14.58 37.04 7.04
C THR A 854 -13.17 36.85 7.60
N LEU A 855 -12.14 37.34 6.90
CA LEU A 855 -10.75 37.25 7.39
C LEU A 855 -10.58 38.10 8.65
N LYS A 856 -11.09 39.34 8.63
CA LYS A 856 -11.07 40.23 9.80
C LYS A 856 -11.85 39.68 10.99
N GLU A 857 -13.04 39.12 10.75
CA GLU A 857 -13.89 38.52 11.79
C GLU A 857 -13.23 37.32 12.48
N ASN A 858 -12.36 36.59 11.78
CA ASN A 858 -11.69 35.40 12.27
C ASN A 858 -10.21 35.61 12.62
N ASP A 859 -9.78 36.88 12.73
CA ASP A 859 -8.39 37.25 13.01
C ASP A 859 -7.35 36.62 12.05
N LEU A 860 -7.66 36.62 10.76
CA LEU A 860 -6.82 36.13 9.68
C LEU A 860 -6.32 37.30 8.82
N ASP A 861 -5.17 37.12 8.17
CA ASP A 861 -4.62 38.05 7.17
C ASP A 861 -4.21 37.30 5.89
N VAL A 862 -4.17 38.02 4.77
CA VAL A 862 -3.63 37.49 3.51
C VAL A 862 -2.10 37.49 3.60
N TRP A 863 -1.50 36.31 3.43
CA TRP A 863 -0.05 36.18 3.34
C TRP A 863 0.43 36.37 1.89
N GLN A 864 -0.17 35.65 0.94
CA GLN A 864 0.18 35.71 -0.48
C GLN A 864 -1.05 35.62 -1.37
N VAL A 865 -1.06 36.34 -2.49
CA VAL A 865 -2.12 36.25 -3.50
C VAL A 865 -1.69 35.21 -4.55
N ILE A 866 -2.47 34.14 -4.68
CA ILE A 866 -2.23 33.07 -5.66
C ILE A 866 -2.76 33.48 -7.05
N LYS A 867 -3.97 34.05 -7.10
CA LYS A 867 -4.60 34.61 -8.31
C LYS A 867 -5.14 35.98 -7.97
N ASN A 868 -4.80 37.00 -8.76
CA ASN A 868 -5.23 38.38 -8.51
C ASN A 868 -6.72 38.58 -8.82
N LYS A 869 -7.22 39.76 -8.45
CA LYS A 869 -8.54 40.23 -8.90
C LYS A 869 -8.57 40.29 -10.42
N GLY A 870 -9.59 39.69 -11.03
CA GLY A 870 -9.71 39.52 -12.48
C GLY A 870 -9.10 38.22 -13.02
N ASP A 871 -8.22 37.53 -12.29
CA ASP A 871 -7.67 36.22 -12.71
C ASP A 871 -8.63 35.07 -12.41
N LEU A 872 -9.54 35.28 -11.44
CA LEU A 872 -10.68 34.40 -11.22
C LEU A 872 -11.77 34.77 -12.21
N ILE A 873 -12.20 33.77 -12.99
CA ILE A 873 -13.27 33.95 -13.98
C ILE A 873 -14.48 33.13 -13.54
N VAL A 874 -15.67 33.69 -13.75
CA VAL A 874 -16.94 32.94 -13.72
C VAL A 874 -17.22 32.48 -15.14
N GLY A 875 -17.49 31.19 -15.33
CA GLY A 875 -17.70 30.65 -16.65
C GLY A 875 -18.72 29.54 -16.73
N LEU A 876 -19.23 29.33 -17.94
CA LEU A 876 -19.97 28.14 -18.33
C LEU A 876 -18.96 27.07 -18.79
N TYR A 877 -18.89 25.99 -18.03
CA TYR A 877 -18.12 24.80 -18.34
C TYR A 877 -19.07 23.72 -18.84
N GLN A 878 -18.82 23.13 -20.00
CA GLN A 878 -19.60 22.01 -20.51
C GLN A 878 -18.77 20.74 -20.43
N ARG A 879 -19.38 19.64 -19.99
CA ARG A 879 -18.72 18.34 -19.97
C ARG A 879 -18.23 18.00 -21.39
N PHE A 880 -17.05 17.37 -21.47
CA PHE A 880 -16.48 16.91 -22.74
C PHE A 880 -17.37 15.86 -23.43
#